data_AF-A0A316N8S9-F1
#
_entry.id   AF-A0A316N8S9-F1
#
_cell.length_a   1.000
_cell.length_b   1.000
_cell.length_c   1.000
_cell.angle_alpha   90.00
_cell.angle_beta   90.00
_cell.angle_gamma   90.00
#
_symmetry.space_group_name_H-M   'P 1'
#
loop_
_entity.id
_entity.type
_entity.pdbx_description
1 polymer ?
#
loop_
_entity_poly.entity_id
_entity_poly.type
_entity_poly.pdbx_seq_one_letter_code
_entity_poly.pdbx_strand_id
1 'polypeptide(L)'
;GGGGVTASAAENSQSEAVAELYELIAQAEALKTGNEEFQLQVSHTDDGSDVNQAFPWMYASELEELNNAIEFARSASASEAETAIIRLEEAMGKVKADGSDPYFRLDPGLGSVPIEITAPDNNWTTRAPLDYRVPSDFAGSTVQMIAYPFADSEGKADVLQINYKHNGTSTFGGISIESALDPAVEIPDGSTIEFDVYYPKSAQGKYMRWRISSDSGRSTTDSYLRDYDYTNLNPDWQGYWDNETWLKTHHSIVATTGTASKLILELHGENARPAESGMLLVSDIKITAPDPDGVPLPEVVNNENQSEVTPLKEIYNPENGLFMVGSIGTGSVTGTRARHYEIFVDGNNLKADSTHPTGPNWLKSVDGAPLSGANAEPGLAEYRFPTNSYLAIRDSGEPGEYKMHGHVLAWYNQAPAWMRQIIPEHLPSGYTGTAEFYGLGNGVTNTVKVDKDSARRVQYNHIMYVMRHFMTTDAKYGSSEDRGIIPFHSWDVLNEEVHESRHSELILQDANNWRNSLKHTNWLVAMSDDDITGDITEHYIYLLFKYAHIAVPNAQMAEAYKANYDSLPEYMKLDGHDNAGSIDAYVVDNPPKLTYNDYGTATRSKARTIYNMVRDLNTAWESDPLYDGRPLIEVVGFQGHDSVNETLASDNQYAMALYASLIDEGLLSGISFSEFDLKLLTDAPGGGATAPAALNIRQSDALGYQYALMYKLFTRFAPYIDHIISWGVSGSGWQGSYVLFDTQGNANAGYYGAADPDRYILGHSYLDDYFDGEYEKLQDSYAIDLGDLGTFLPKGSVLSSIDITAAPDKTAYTAGERFDPTGLVVNAVYANGNQKTITGYTISPDDALTTDDTSVTISYTENGVTKTAMLPITVNPDLSRAEAVEEQINALPSVDEIAIDNEEHIQAVADAKAAYDALSDYEKSFISEDAKAKLDALVKALNAYRITEGSGCSWMHGSDKGLTFAANGPLRKFEGVRIDGKDLDAQCYEAKSGSTIVTLKASYLNTLSVGEHRIDIVFADGEASGEFTVQAETTKPDVPVTGESSVIFWIAVIFVSAGAGVVLSAYRKKKGITK
;
A
#
# COMPACT_ATOMS: atom_id res chain seq x y z
N GLY A 1 66.57 -19.69 -28.31
CA GLY A 1 65.11 -19.85 -28.41
C GLY A 1 64.51 -18.80 -27.51
N GLY A 2 63.94 -17.76 -28.10
CA GLY A 2 63.13 -16.78 -27.39
C GLY A 2 61.65 -17.04 -27.68
N GLY A 3 60.80 -16.66 -26.74
CA GLY A 3 59.35 -16.65 -26.87
C GLY A 3 58.67 -17.57 -25.86
N GLY A 4 57.93 -16.97 -24.91
CA GLY A 4 56.95 -17.72 -24.11
C GLY A 4 56.78 -17.33 -22.64
N VAL A 5 56.81 -16.04 -22.25
CA VAL A 5 56.29 -15.59 -20.95
C VAL A 5 55.76 -14.15 -21.06
N THR A 6 54.63 -13.94 -21.75
CA THR A 6 53.87 -12.66 -21.68
C THR A 6 52.34 -12.83 -21.85
N ALA A 7 51.80 -14.05 -21.97
CA ALA A 7 50.39 -14.24 -22.34
C ALA A 7 49.40 -14.37 -21.16
N SER A 8 49.81 -14.85 -19.97
CA SER A 8 48.83 -15.21 -18.91
C SER A 8 48.36 -14.07 -18.00
N ALA A 9 49.08 -12.93 -17.95
CA ALA A 9 48.66 -11.78 -17.15
C ALA A 9 47.69 -10.85 -17.91
N ALA A 10 47.82 -10.80 -19.25
CA ALA A 10 46.96 -9.99 -20.11
C ALA A 10 45.58 -10.62 -20.36
N GLU A 11 45.48 -11.96 -20.35
CA GLU A 11 44.18 -12.66 -20.47
C GLU A 11 43.34 -12.54 -19.18
N ASN A 12 43.96 -12.46 -18.00
CA ASN A 12 43.24 -12.33 -16.73
C ASN A 12 42.67 -10.91 -16.55
N SER A 13 43.45 -9.88 -16.87
CA SER A 13 43.01 -8.47 -16.80
C SER A 13 41.93 -8.15 -17.83
N GLN A 14 41.96 -8.78 -19.01
CA GLN A 14 40.89 -8.64 -20.00
C GLN A 14 39.58 -9.29 -19.56
N SER A 15 39.62 -10.34 -18.74
CA SER A 15 38.40 -10.98 -18.24
C SER A 15 37.72 -10.18 -17.13
N GLU A 16 38.50 -9.51 -16.27
CA GLU A 16 38.00 -8.60 -15.22
C GLU A 16 37.37 -7.35 -15.84
N ALA A 17 38.04 -6.71 -16.80
CA ALA A 17 37.51 -5.52 -17.48
C ALA A 17 36.21 -5.79 -18.26
N VAL A 18 36.02 -7.03 -18.75
CA VAL A 18 34.77 -7.42 -19.42
C VAL A 18 33.64 -7.64 -18.41
N ALA A 19 33.93 -8.22 -17.23
CA ALA A 19 32.93 -8.36 -16.16
C ALA A 19 32.50 -7.00 -15.62
N GLU A 20 33.46 -6.12 -15.35
CA GLU A 20 33.24 -4.72 -14.95
C GLU A 20 32.39 -3.98 -15.98
N LEU A 21 32.69 -4.12 -17.27
CA LEU A 21 31.89 -3.50 -18.34
C LEU A 21 30.43 -3.96 -18.33
N TYR A 22 30.16 -5.25 -18.08
CA TYR A 22 28.78 -5.76 -18.01
C TYR A 22 28.01 -5.21 -16.81
N GLU A 23 28.66 -5.11 -15.65
CA GLU A 23 28.07 -4.44 -14.47
C GLU A 23 27.79 -2.97 -14.76
N LEU A 24 28.74 -2.27 -15.39
CA LEU A 24 28.59 -0.86 -15.73
C LEU A 24 27.46 -0.62 -16.75
N ILE A 25 27.27 -1.51 -17.72
CA ILE A 25 26.13 -1.48 -18.64
C ILE A 25 24.82 -1.64 -17.87
N ALA A 26 24.76 -2.59 -16.93
CA ALA A 26 23.56 -2.79 -16.10
C ALA A 26 23.24 -1.57 -15.24
N GLN A 27 24.26 -0.94 -14.65
CA GLN A 27 24.12 0.30 -13.87
C GLN A 27 23.63 1.47 -14.74
N ALA A 28 24.21 1.66 -15.93
CA ALA A 28 23.81 2.73 -16.84
C ALA A 28 22.37 2.54 -17.38
N GLU A 29 21.96 1.30 -17.62
CA GLU A 29 20.59 0.98 -18.00
C GLU A 29 19.62 1.17 -16.84
N ALA A 30 19.98 0.75 -15.63
CA ALA A 30 19.18 1.02 -14.42
C ALA A 30 19.01 2.53 -14.18
N LEU A 31 20.07 3.31 -14.34
CA LEU A 31 20.05 4.77 -14.23
C LEU A 31 19.08 5.43 -15.22
N LYS A 32 19.03 4.93 -16.46
CA LYS A 32 18.15 5.43 -17.51
C LYS A 32 16.69 5.06 -17.30
N THR A 33 16.46 3.88 -16.73
CA THR A 33 15.12 3.35 -16.48
C THR A 33 14.55 3.93 -15.19
N GLY A 34 15.43 4.31 -14.25
CA GLY A 34 15.06 4.67 -12.89
C GLY A 34 14.33 3.53 -12.17
N ASN A 35 13.71 3.84 -11.04
CA ASN A 35 12.54 3.07 -10.60
C ASN A 35 11.27 3.77 -11.10
N GLU A 36 10.09 3.17 -10.87
CA GLU A 36 8.80 3.75 -11.30
C GLU A 36 8.54 5.17 -10.75
N GLU A 37 9.24 5.56 -9.69
CA GLU A 37 9.00 6.77 -8.89
C GLU A 37 10.02 7.89 -9.18
N PHE A 38 11.24 7.53 -9.59
CA PHE A 38 12.38 8.44 -9.80
C PHE A 38 13.09 8.15 -11.12
N GLN A 39 12.37 8.32 -12.23
CA GLN A 39 12.97 8.26 -13.56
C GLN A 39 13.91 9.44 -13.79
N LEU A 40 15.00 9.18 -14.53
CA LEU A 40 15.94 10.20 -14.99
C LEU A 40 15.20 11.28 -15.78
N GLN A 41 15.13 12.49 -15.22
CA GLN A 41 14.42 13.60 -15.85
C GLN A 41 15.26 14.21 -16.96
N VAL A 42 14.60 14.63 -18.04
CA VAL A 42 15.26 15.23 -19.19
C VAL A 42 14.87 16.68 -19.29
N SER A 43 15.82 17.56 -18.98
CA SER A 43 15.67 19.00 -19.18
C SER A 43 15.76 19.32 -20.66
N HIS A 44 14.75 20.03 -21.16
CA HIS A 44 14.71 20.57 -22.51
C HIS A 44 15.02 22.07 -22.55
N THR A 45 15.26 22.71 -21.40
CA THR A 45 15.81 24.07 -21.33
C THR A 45 17.31 24.05 -21.09
N ASP A 46 17.99 25.14 -21.47
CA ASP A 46 19.43 25.32 -21.26
C ASP A 46 19.81 25.58 -19.78
N ASP A 47 18.81 25.73 -18.91
CA ASP A 47 18.96 26.10 -17.50
C ASP A 47 18.36 25.09 -16.50
N GLY A 48 17.74 24.00 -16.95
CA GLY A 48 17.20 22.97 -16.05
C GLY A 48 15.94 23.38 -15.30
N SER A 49 15.24 24.44 -15.73
CA SER A 49 14.10 25.00 -15.01
C SER A 49 12.77 24.24 -15.22
N ASP A 50 12.72 23.33 -16.20
CA ASP A 50 11.56 22.51 -16.56
C ASP A 50 11.52 21.15 -15.86
N VAL A 51 12.59 20.79 -15.15
CA VAL A 51 12.71 19.57 -14.34
C VAL A 51 12.78 19.92 -12.86
N ASN A 52 12.41 18.98 -11.99
CA ASN A 52 12.63 19.17 -10.56
C ASN A 52 14.09 18.85 -10.24
N GLN A 53 14.85 19.91 -9.98
CA GLN A 53 16.30 19.84 -9.80
C GLN A 53 16.73 18.97 -8.61
N ALA A 54 15.80 18.65 -7.70
CA ALA A 54 15.99 17.78 -6.54
C ALA A 54 16.27 16.30 -6.89
N PHE A 55 15.84 15.83 -8.08
CA PHE A 55 15.98 14.43 -8.53
C PHE A 55 17.08 14.27 -9.59
N PRO A 56 17.50 13.04 -9.94
CA PRO A 56 18.39 12.80 -11.08
C PRO A 56 17.84 13.39 -12.39
N TRP A 57 18.58 14.31 -12.99
CA TRP A 57 18.22 14.94 -14.26
C TRP A 57 19.43 15.17 -15.18
N MET A 58 19.20 15.28 -16.49
CA MET A 58 20.23 15.70 -17.46
C MET A 58 19.61 16.57 -18.55
N TYR A 59 20.45 17.28 -19.28
CA TYR A 59 20.03 17.89 -20.54
C TYR A 59 19.80 16.82 -21.61
N ALA A 60 18.87 17.09 -22.53
CA ALA A 60 18.59 16.19 -23.65
C ALA A 60 19.85 15.78 -24.45
N SER A 61 20.83 16.67 -24.60
CA SER A 61 22.11 16.37 -25.27
C SER A 61 22.99 15.40 -24.49
N GLU A 62 22.95 15.45 -23.15
CA GLU A 62 23.74 14.56 -22.29
C GLU A 62 23.11 13.16 -22.23
N LEU A 63 21.78 13.08 -22.29
CA LEU A 63 21.09 11.81 -22.46
C LEU A 63 21.46 11.13 -23.80
N GLU A 64 21.63 11.90 -24.87
CA GLU A 64 22.09 11.38 -26.16
C GLU A 64 23.53 10.81 -26.05
N GLU A 65 24.42 11.49 -25.34
CA GLU A 65 25.77 10.99 -25.06
C GLU A 65 25.76 9.70 -24.22
N LEU A 66 24.90 9.63 -23.20
CA LEU A 66 24.69 8.42 -22.39
C LEU A 66 24.17 7.26 -23.24
N ASN A 67 23.20 7.50 -24.11
CA ASN A 67 22.69 6.49 -25.04
C ASN A 67 23.78 5.96 -25.98
N ASN A 68 24.60 6.86 -26.53
CA ASN A 68 25.71 6.49 -27.40
C ASN A 68 26.79 5.70 -26.66
N ALA A 69 27.08 6.04 -25.40
CA ALA A 69 28.02 5.30 -24.56
C ALA A 69 27.53 3.88 -24.27
N ILE A 70 26.25 3.71 -23.94
CA ILE A 70 25.61 2.40 -23.73
C ILE A 70 25.65 1.56 -25.02
N GLU A 71 25.32 2.15 -26.17
CA GLU A 71 25.34 1.43 -27.45
C GLU A 71 26.76 0.99 -27.85
N PHE A 72 27.76 1.85 -27.63
CA PHE A 72 29.15 1.50 -27.81
C PHE A 72 29.58 0.36 -26.88
N ALA A 73 29.21 0.43 -25.60
CA ALA A 73 29.54 -0.58 -24.62
C ALA A 73 28.94 -1.96 -24.93
N ARG A 74 27.68 -2.01 -25.38
CA ARG A 74 27.00 -3.26 -25.80
C ARG A 74 27.68 -3.96 -26.98
N SER A 75 28.41 -3.21 -27.80
CA SER A 75 29.07 -3.73 -29.01
C SER A 75 30.60 -3.79 -28.90
N ALA A 76 31.16 -3.40 -27.76
CA ALA A 76 32.60 -3.34 -27.53
C ALA A 76 33.24 -4.73 -27.54
N SER A 77 34.38 -4.85 -28.22
CA SER A 77 35.22 -6.05 -28.12
C SER A 77 35.99 -6.10 -26.80
N ALA A 78 36.54 -7.26 -26.42
CA ALA A 78 37.35 -7.40 -25.21
C ALA A 78 38.58 -6.44 -25.18
N SER A 79 39.09 -6.03 -26.35
CA SER A 79 40.17 -5.03 -26.45
C SER A 79 39.71 -3.57 -26.30
N GLU A 80 38.40 -3.31 -26.31
CA GLU A 80 37.78 -1.99 -26.19
C GLU A 80 37.11 -1.79 -24.82
N ALA A 81 37.14 -2.79 -23.94
CA ALA A 81 36.44 -2.78 -22.66
C ALA A 81 36.81 -1.58 -21.79
N GLU A 82 38.11 -1.28 -21.62
CA GLU A 82 38.57 -0.08 -20.89
C GLU A 82 38.04 1.23 -21.50
N THR A 83 37.98 1.32 -22.84
CA THR A 83 37.47 2.52 -23.51
C THR A 83 35.95 2.65 -23.34
N ALA A 84 35.23 1.53 -23.33
CA ALA A 84 33.79 1.50 -23.09
C ALA A 84 33.45 1.87 -21.64
N ILE A 85 34.24 1.38 -20.67
CA ILE A 85 34.15 1.76 -19.25
C ILE A 85 34.31 3.27 -19.11
N ILE A 86 35.43 3.84 -19.60
CA ILE A 86 35.69 5.29 -19.50
C ILE A 86 34.54 6.12 -20.09
N ARG A 87 34.02 5.72 -21.25
CA ARG A 87 32.91 6.45 -21.90
C ARG A 87 31.60 6.39 -21.12
N LEU A 88 31.30 5.24 -20.53
CA LEU A 88 30.13 5.06 -19.69
C LEU A 88 30.25 5.88 -18.40
N GLU A 89 31.39 5.79 -17.71
CA GLU A 89 31.66 6.58 -16.50
C GLU A 89 31.54 8.09 -16.77
N GLU A 90 32.14 8.58 -17.86
CA GLU A 90 32.06 10.00 -18.25
C GLU A 90 30.64 10.45 -18.57
N ALA A 91 29.81 9.58 -19.18
CA ALA A 91 28.44 9.92 -19.52
C ALA A 91 27.50 9.85 -18.30
N MET A 92 27.66 8.84 -17.45
CA MET A 92 26.93 8.70 -16.18
C MET A 92 27.25 9.84 -15.22
N GLY A 93 28.50 10.31 -15.20
CA GLY A 93 28.94 11.44 -14.37
C GLY A 93 28.31 12.80 -14.73
N LYS A 94 27.47 12.88 -15.78
CA LYS A 94 26.78 14.12 -16.19
C LYS A 94 25.38 14.27 -15.60
N VAL A 95 24.86 13.24 -14.91
CA VAL A 95 23.60 13.33 -14.17
C VAL A 95 23.73 14.40 -13.09
N LYS A 96 22.72 15.27 -13.00
CA LYS A 96 22.62 16.38 -12.06
C LYS A 96 21.56 16.07 -11.01
N ALA A 97 21.77 16.60 -9.83
CA ALA A 97 20.77 16.80 -8.79
C ALA A 97 21.28 17.98 -7.94
N ASP A 98 20.40 18.91 -7.58
CA ASP A 98 20.76 20.07 -6.75
C ASP A 98 20.79 19.73 -5.25
N GLY A 99 20.39 18.50 -4.89
CA GLY A 99 20.35 18.00 -3.52
C GLY A 99 19.39 18.78 -2.63
N SER A 100 18.44 19.52 -3.23
CA SER A 100 17.42 20.28 -2.50
C SER A 100 16.30 19.41 -1.95
N ASP A 101 16.23 18.13 -2.36
CA ASP A 101 15.43 17.14 -1.65
C ASP A 101 16.06 16.90 -0.27
N PRO A 102 15.38 17.22 0.85
CA PRO A 102 15.89 16.90 2.18
C PRO A 102 16.15 15.40 2.39
N TYR A 103 15.60 14.54 1.53
CA TYR A 103 15.74 13.09 1.56
C TYR A 103 16.62 12.51 0.45
N PHE A 104 17.10 13.30 -0.52
CA PHE A 104 18.12 12.84 -1.47
C PHE A 104 19.46 13.45 -1.07
N ARG A 105 19.96 13.04 0.10
CA ARG A 105 21.26 13.50 0.59
C ARG A 105 22.36 12.69 -0.06
N LEU A 106 23.38 13.39 -0.56
CA LEU A 106 24.70 12.77 -0.72
C LEU A 106 25.06 12.12 0.61
N ASP A 107 25.53 10.87 0.58
CA ASP A 107 25.99 10.17 1.78
C ASP A 107 26.85 11.15 2.61
N PRO A 108 26.41 11.53 3.83
CA PRO A 108 27.16 12.45 4.67
C PRO A 108 28.53 11.89 5.06
N GLY A 109 28.81 10.63 4.70
CA GLY A 109 29.96 9.85 5.08
C GLY A 109 29.74 9.28 6.47
N LEU A 110 30.68 8.47 6.93
CA LEU A 110 30.51 7.76 8.19
C LEU A 110 30.35 8.69 9.41
N GLY A 111 30.86 9.92 9.30
CA GLY A 111 30.96 10.87 10.40
C GLY A 111 32.02 10.46 11.41
N SER A 112 32.08 11.17 12.54
CA SER A 112 32.83 10.70 13.70
C SER A 112 32.10 9.54 14.38
N VAL A 113 32.06 8.37 13.71
CA VAL A 113 31.55 7.14 14.32
C VAL A 113 32.32 6.91 15.61
N PRO A 114 31.66 6.54 16.71
CA PRO A 114 32.37 6.19 17.93
C PRO A 114 33.36 5.06 17.66
N ILE A 115 34.65 5.32 17.87
CA ILE A 115 35.70 4.29 17.86
C ILE A 115 36.09 3.95 19.28
N GLU A 116 36.42 2.69 19.52
CA GLU A 116 37.09 2.30 20.74
C GLU A 116 38.48 2.95 20.79
N ILE A 117 38.70 3.84 21.78
CA ILE A 117 40.00 4.50 21.98
C ILE A 117 40.84 3.81 23.05
N THR A 118 40.20 3.09 23.97
CA THR A 118 40.86 2.27 24.97
C THR A 118 39.85 1.35 25.65
N ALA A 119 40.34 0.24 26.17
CA ALA A 119 39.61 -0.65 27.05
C ALA A 119 40.49 -1.01 28.26
N PRO A 120 39.90 -1.48 29.36
CA PRO A 120 40.64 -2.07 30.45
C PRO A 120 41.46 -3.30 29.97
N ASP A 121 42.69 -3.43 30.45
CA ASP A 121 43.57 -4.59 30.19
C ASP A 121 43.08 -5.89 30.86
N ASN A 122 41.93 -5.81 31.54
CA ASN A 122 41.27 -6.87 32.29
C ASN A 122 42.08 -7.40 33.50
N ASN A 123 43.16 -6.72 33.91
CA ASN A 123 43.86 -6.97 35.17
C ASN A 123 43.26 -6.12 36.31
N TRP A 124 42.11 -6.54 36.81
CA TRP A 124 41.36 -5.82 37.84
C TRP A 124 41.92 -6.02 39.26
N THR A 125 42.06 -4.93 40.02
CA THR A 125 42.50 -4.92 41.41
C THR A 125 41.61 -4.05 42.29
N THR A 126 41.43 -4.42 43.56
CA THR A 126 40.66 -3.62 44.53
C THR A 126 41.48 -2.45 45.05
N ARG A 127 40.85 -1.28 45.23
CA ARG A 127 41.46 -0.06 45.77
C ARG A 127 40.58 0.57 46.86
N ALA A 128 41.11 1.59 47.54
CA ALA A 128 40.31 2.41 48.45
C ALA A 128 39.31 3.27 47.64
N PRO A 129 38.02 3.31 48.02
CA PRO A 129 37.01 4.14 47.36
C PRO A 129 37.39 5.63 47.30
N LEU A 130 37.04 6.29 46.19
CA LEU A 130 37.21 7.73 45.95
C LEU A 130 36.36 8.58 46.91
N ASP A 131 35.32 7.97 47.48
CA ASP A 131 34.43 8.56 48.46
C ASP A 131 34.79 8.11 49.89
N TYR A 132 34.75 9.02 50.86
CA TYR A 132 35.03 8.72 52.28
C TYR A 132 33.90 7.95 52.97
N ARG A 133 32.81 7.61 52.26
CA ARG A 133 31.61 6.93 52.76
C ARG A 133 31.69 5.40 52.77
N VAL A 134 32.88 4.80 52.88
CA VAL A 134 32.98 3.33 53.06
C VAL A 134 32.41 2.95 54.42
N PRO A 135 31.39 2.09 54.49
CA PRO A 135 30.85 1.72 55.77
C PRO A 135 31.79 0.88 56.60
N SER A 136 31.76 1.07 57.91
CA SER A 136 32.49 0.22 58.86
C SER A 136 32.11 -1.26 58.79
N ASP A 137 30.97 -1.57 58.17
CA ASP A 137 30.38 -2.90 58.01
C ASP A 137 30.52 -3.48 56.59
N PHE A 138 31.26 -2.83 55.67
CA PHE A 138 31.67 -3.49 54.42
C PHE A 138 32.68 -4.61 54.72
N ALA A 139 32.38 -5.83 54.25
CA ALA A 139 33.13 -7.04 54.61
C ALA A 139 34.15 -7.47 53.56
N GLY A 140 34.20 -6.79 52.41
CA GLY A 140 35.15 -7.04 51.34
C GLY A 140 34.50 -7.35 49.99
N SER A 141 35.32 -7.40 48.95
CA SER A 141 34.98 -7.82 47.60
C SER A 141 36.11 -8.66 46.99
N THR A 142 35.77 -9.43 45.96
CA THR A 142 36.75 -10.10 45.09
C THR A 142 36.41 -9.80 43.64
N VAL A 143 37.43 -9.75 42.79
CA VAL A 143 37.28 -9.55 41.34
C VAL A 143 38.12 -10.56 40.58
N GLN A 144 37.60 -11.07 39.47
CA GLN A 144 38.32 -11.95 38.56
C GLN A 144 37.69 -11.91 37.17
N MET A 145 38.48 -12.15 36.13
CA MET A 145 37.95 -12.42 34.78
C MET A 145 37.53 -13.88 34.69
N ILE A 146 36.40 -14.14 34.02
CA ILE A 146 35.89 -15.49 33.74
C ILE A 146 35.43 -15.58 32.28
N ALA A 147 35.39 -16.79 31.73
CA ALA A 147 34.78 -17.03 30.43
C ALA A 147 33.29 -16.64 30.43
N TYR A 148 32.80 -16.13 29.28
CA TYR A 148 31.40 -15.78 29.10
C TYR A 148 30.48 -16.94 29.50
N PRO A 149 29.67 -16.80 30.54
CA PRO A 149 29.08 -17.97 31.18
C PRO A 149 27.76 -18.46 30.57
N PHE A 150 27.23 -17.75 29.58
CA PHE A 150 25.88 -17.99 29.04
C PHE A 150 25.87 -18.88 27.78
N ALA A 151 24.68 -19.32 27.37
CA ALA A 151 24.51 -20.31 26.32
C ALA A 151 24.93 -19.82 24.93
N ASP A 152 24.84 -18.51 24.69
CA ASP A 152 25.29 -17.81 23.48
C ASP A 152 26.77 -17.41 23.55
N SER A 153 27.60 -18.17 24.29
CA SER A 153 29.03 -17.89 24.49
C SER A 153 29.89 -17.99 23.23
N GLU A 154 29.37 -18.54 22.13
CA GLU A 154 30.11 -18.63 20.88
C GLU A 154 30.44 -17.22 20.35
N GLY A 155 31.74 -16.91 20.29
CA GLY A 155 32.23 -15.60 19.83
C GLY A 155 32.20 -14.49 20.89
N LYS A 156 31.78 -14.74 22.13
CA LYS A 156 31.74 -13.74 23.20
C LYS A 156 33.05 -13.66 23.99
N ALA A 157 33.40 -12.46 24.47
CA ALA A 157 34.61 -12.20 25.26
C ALA A 157 34.44 -12.59 26.75
N ASP A 158 35.57 -12.74 27.45
CA ASP A 158 35.59 -12.92 28.91
C ASP A 158 34.93 -11.74 29.63
N VAL A 159 34.32 -12.01 30.79
CA VAL A 159 33.58 -11.03 31.59
C VAL A 159 34.24 -10.83 32.95
N LEU A 160 34.17 -9.60 33.46
CA LEU A 160 34.64 -9.23 34.79
C LEU A 160 33.63 -9.64 35.85
N GLN A 161 33.94 -10.67 36.62
CA GLN A 161 33.16 -11.06 37.79
C GLN A 161 33.54 -10.20 39.01
N ILE A 162 32.56 -9.55 39.61
CA ILE A 162 32.68 -8.74 40.84
C ILE A 162 31.83 -9.39 41.92
N ASN A 163 32.47 -9.97 42.94
CA ASN A 163 31.78 -10.45 44.14
C ASN A 163 31.93 -9.45 45.28
N TYR A 164 30.90 -9.32 46.11
CA TYR A 164 30.94 -8.39 47.23
C TYR A 164 30.20 -8.89 48.46
N LYS A 165 30.55 -8.32 49.62
CA LYS A 165 29.91 -8.61 50.90
C LYS A 165 29.76 -7.37 51.76
N HIS A 166 28.55 -7.18 52.26
CA HIS A 166 28.12 -6.10 53.13
C HIS A 166 27.46 -6.69 54.38
N ASN A 167 27.80 -6.24 55.58
CA ASN A 167 27.27 -6.79 56.84
C ASN A 167 26.05 -6.02 57.40
N GLY A 168 25.62 -4.92 56.78
CA GLY A 168 24.32 -4.27 56.96
C GLY A 168 24.21 -3.16 58.02
N THR A 169 23.19 -2.30 57.86
CA THR A 169 22.73 -1.10 58.64
C THR A 169 23.25 0.28 58.22
N SER A 170 24.05 0.37 57.16
CA SER A 170 24.61 1.62 56.63
C SER A 170 24.49 1.69 55.10
N THR A 171 24.91 2.82 54.49
CA THR A 171 24.91 3.00 53.02
C THR A 171 26.08 2.27 52.38
N PHE A 172 25.86 1.21 51.59
CA PHE A 172 26.92 0.50 50.88
C PHE A 172 27.74 1.44 49.96
N GLY A 173 29.06 1.51 50.10
CA GLY A 173 29.92 2.40 49.29
C GLY A 173 31.34 1.88 49.12
N GLY A 174 31.51 0.56 49.10
CA GLY A 174 32.76 -0.10 49.47
C GLY A 174 33.57 -0.77 48.36
N ILE A 175 33.02 -0.96 47.16
CA ILE A 175 33.77 -1.59 46.06
C ILE A 175 34.31 -0.48 45.17
N SER A 176 35.62 -0.37 45.10
CA SER A 176 36.33 0.40 44.11
C SER A 176 37.37 -0.53 43.52
N ILE A 177 37.29 -0.76 42.22
CA ILE A 177 38.21 -1.62 41.48
C ILE A 177 38.82 -0.81 40.36
N GLU A 178 40.08 -1.08 40.05
CA GLU A 178 40.78 -0.46 38.94
C GLU A 178 41.45 -1.52 38.08
N SER A 179 41.45 -1.29 36.78
CA SER A 179 42.29 -1.97 35.80
C SER A 179 43.03 -0.89 35.01
N ALA A 180 44.24 -1.23 34.55
CA ALA A 180 44.97 -0.32 33.68
C ALA A 180 44.23 -0.23 32.34
N LEU A 181 44.21 0.95 31.75
CA LEU A 181 43.78 1.13 30.37
C LEU A 181 44.94 0.73 29.47
N ASP A 182 44.67 -0.10 28.46
CA ASP A 182 45.67 -0.51 27.47
C ASP A 182 45.19 -0.16 26.05
N PRO A 183 45.72 0.91 25.44
CA PRO A 183 46.72 1.84 25.99
C PRO A 183 46.11 2.85 26.97
N ALA A 184 46.95 3.45 27.81
CA ALA A 184 46.60 4.70 28.48
C ALA A 184 46.32 5.79 27.43
N VAL A 185 45.29 6.61 27.64
CA VAL A 185 44.75 7.53 26.64
C VAL A 185 44.49 8.91 27.22
N GLU A 186 44.46 9.93 26.36
CA GLU A 186 43.83 11.22 26.67
C GLU A 186 42.39 11.15 26.19
N ILE A 187 41.41 11.15 27.11
CA ILE A 187 39.99 11.06 26.75
C ILE A 187 39.53 12.41 26.18
N PRO A 188 39.14 12.48 24.90
CA PRO A 188 38.64 13.72 24.29
C PRO A 188 37.18 14.01 24.71
N ASP A 189 36.74 15.24 24.44
CA ASP A 189 35.35 15.65 24.65
C ASP A 189 34.38 14.86 23.76
N GLY A 190 33.17 14.60 24.27
CA GLY A 190 32.17 13.76 23.59
C GLY A 190 32.41 12.25 23.67
N SER A 191 33.47 11.79 24.34
CA SER A 191 33.71 10.35 24.57
C SER A 191 32.64 9.74 25.48
N THR A 192 32.35 8.46 25.28
CA THR A 192 31.46 7.68 26.14
C THR A 192 32.16 6.44 26.68
N ILE A 193 31.70 5.94 27.82
CA ILE A 193 32.12 4.68 28.41
C ILE A 193 30.96 3.72 28.19
N GLU A 194 31.21 2.71 27.38
CA GLU A 194 30.29 1.65 27.04
C GLU A 194 30.63 0.43 27.89
N PHE A 195 29.62 -0.23 28.44
CA PHE A 195 29.78 -1.51 29.10
C PHE A 195 28.44 -2.18 29.30
N ASP A 196 28.48 -3.49 29.34
CA ASP A 196 27.34 -4.32 29.67
C ASP A 196 27.46 -4.78 31.11
N VAL A 197 26.41 -4.54 31.90
CA VAL A 197 26.31 -5.09 33.25
C VAL A 197 25.39 -6.28 33.20
N TYR A 198 25.94 -7.44 33.51
CA TYR A 198 25.16 -8.62 33.84
C TYR A 198 25.00 -8.70 35.33
N TYR A 199 23.79 -8.93 35.76
CA TYR A 199 23.48 -9.02 37.17
C TYR A 199 22.57 -10.20 37.41
N PRO A 200 22.78 -10.93 38.51
CA PRO A 200 21.87 -11.96 38.91
C PRO A 200 20.53 -11.30 39.21
N LYS A 201 19.45 -11.98 38.88
CA LYS A 201 18.10 -11.52 39.17
C LYS A 201 17.91 -11.21 40.66
N SER A 202 18.52 -11.95 41.59
CA SER A 202 18.46 -11.59 43.03
C SER A 202 19.12 -10.26 43.36
N ALA A 203 19.92 -9.70 42.45
CA ALA A 203 20.48 -8.36 42.56
C ALA A 203 19.58 -7.25 41.99
N GLN A 204 18.43 -7.58 41.40
CA GLN A 204 17.48 -6.62 40.85
C GLN A 204 16.84 -5.73 41.94
N GLY A 205 16.61 -4.44 41.64
CA GLY A 205 16.08 -3.45 42.59
C GLY A 205 17.09 -3.01 43.66
N LYS A 206 18.34 -3.46 43.55
CA LYS A 206 19.44 -2.97 44.37
C LYS A 206 20.00 -1.74 43.67
N TYR A 207 19.64 -0.54 44.14
CA TYR A 207 20.23 0.71 43.64
C TYR A 207 21.75 0.59 43.64
N MET A 208 22.34 0.79 42.47
CA MET A 208 23.77 0.70 42.28
C MET A 208 24.22 1.89 41.46
N ARG A 209 25.16 2.64 41.99
CA ARG A 209 25.73 3.78 41.30
C ARG A 209 27.12 3.40 40.84
N TRP A 210 27.32 3.47 39.53
CA TRP A 210 28.63 3.38 38.90
C TRP A 210 29.26 4.76 38.90
N ARG A 211 30.41 4.86 39.56
CA ARG A 211 31.30 6.00 39.35
C ARG A 211 32.50 5.52 38.55
N ILE A 212 32.72 6.17 37.42
CA ILE A 212 33.81 5.83 36.52
C ILE A 212 34.79 6.99 36.44
N SER A 213 36.06 6.78 36.81
CA SER A 213 37.07 7.84 36.89
C SER A 213 38.39 7.44 36.24
N SER A 214 39.06 8.43 35.63
CA SER A 214 40.46 8.41 35.23
C SER A 214 41.39 8.92 36.36
N ASP A 215 42.71 8.78 36.20
CA ASP A 215 43.76 8.86 37.23
C ASP A 215 43.76 10.06 38.18
N SER A 216 43.14 11.18 37.79
CA SER A 216 43.18 12.44 38.53
C SER A 216 42.14 12.56 39.67
N GLY A 217 41.32 11.52 39.87
CA GLY A 217 40.42 11.43 41.03
C GLY A 217 39.26 12.43 41.04
N ARG A 218 38.90 13.00 39.88
CA ARG A 218 37.66 13.73 39.69
C ARG A 218 36.97 13.32 38.40
N SER A 219 36.11 12.32 38.49
CA SER A 219 34.95 12.18 37.62
C SER A 219 33.70 12.66 38.35
N THR A 220 32.84 13.40 37.65
CA THR A 220 31.56 13.95 38.17
C THR A 220 30.32 13.29 37.57
N THR A 221 30.46 12.27 36.73
CA THR A 221 29.31 11.60 36.12
C THR A 221 29.03 10.29 36.86
N ASP A 222 28.10 10.37 37.81
CA ASP A 222 27.51 9.19 38.42
C ASP A 222 26.53 8.61 37.39
N SER A 223 26.78 7.40 36.89
CA SER A 223 25.73 6.63 36.20
C SER A 223 24.98 5.83 37.23
N TYR A 224 23.68 5.96 37.18
CA TYR A 224 22.81 5.29 38.10
C TYR A 224 22.27 4.07 37.40
N LEU A 225 22.33 2.95 38.10
CA LEU A 225 21.29 1.97 38.00
C LEU A 225 20.23 2.41 39.01
N ARG A 226 19.25 3.19 38.54
CA ARG A 226 18.12 3.56 39.40
C ARG A 226 17.20 2.37 39.53
N ASP A 227 16.29 2.46 40.49
CA ASP A 227 15.20 1.50 40.60
C ASP A 227 14.56 1.28 39.23
N TYR A 228 14.27 2.30 38.41
CA TYR A 228 13.65 2.06 37.10
C TYR A 228 14.54 1.38 36.03
N ASP A 229 15.87 1.30 36.18
CA ASP A 229 16.74 0.58 35.22
C ASP A 229 16.79 -0.92 35.55
N TYR A 230 16.73 -1.26 36.84
CA TYR A 230 16.63 -2.65 37.32
C TYR A 230 15.19 -3.15 37.46
N THR A 231 14.30 -2.28 37.90
CA THR A 231 12.83 -2.44 37.88
C THR A 231 12.25 -1.98 36.54
N ASN A 232 13.11 -1.65 35.55
CA ASN A 232 12.71 -1.55 34.14
C ASN A 232 11.86 -2.77 33.90
N LEU A 233 10.70 -2.63 33.31
CA LEU A 233 9.79 -3.75 33.21
C LEU A 233 10.39 -4.85 32.31
N ASN A 234 11.46 -4.53 31.55
CA ASN A 234 12.01 -5.33 30.44
C ASN A 234 13.56 -5.29 30.26
N PRO A 235 14.43 -5.48 31.28
CA PRO A 235 15.87 -5.68 31.07
C PRO A 235 16.12 -6.89 30.17
N ASP A 236 17.06 -6.72 29.25
CA ASP A 236 17.47 -7.75 28.31
C ASP A 236 17.94 -8.96 29.09
N TRP A 237 17.33 -10.10 28.82
CA TRP A 237 17.82 -11.33 29.40
C TRP A 237 19.07 -11.80 28.69
N GLN A 238 20.02 -12.35 29.45
CA GLN A 238 21.21 -12.92 28.87
C GLN A 238 21.32 -14.44 28.98
N GLY A 239 21.04 -15.01 30.15
CA GLY A 239 21.35 -16.42 30.37
C GLY A 239 20.99 -16.97 31.73
N TYR A 240 21.15 -18.28 31.87
CA TYR A 240 21.14 -18.98 33.16
C TYR A 240 22.56 -19.42 33.51
N TRP A 241 23.05 -19.06 34.69
CA TRP A 241 24.38 -19.45 35.17
C TRP A 241 24.49 -19.37 36.69
N ASP A 242 25.28 -20.28 37.28
CA ASP A 242 25.49 -20.39 38.74
C ASP A 242 24.20 -20.53 39.57
N ASN A 243 23.26 -21.33 39.05
CA ASN A 243 21.92 -21.52 39.61
C ASN A 243 21.11 -20.22 39.76
N GLU A 244 21.38 -19.24 38.91
CA GLU A 244 20.71 -17.96 38.91
C GLU A 244 20.47 -17.43 37.49
N THR A 245 19.38 -16.71 37.29
CA THR A 245 19.12 -15.98 36.05
C THR A 245 19.94 -14.71 36.01
N TRP A 246 20.53 -14.43 34.85
CA TRP A 246 21.26 -13.20 34.58
C TRP A 246 20.55 -12.34 33.56
N LEU A 247 20.47 -11.07 33.94
CA LEU A 247 19.95 -9.98 33.13
C LEU A 247 21.12 -9.12 32.68
N LYS A 248 21.00 -8.52 31.50
CA LYS A 248 21.93 -7.57 30.91
C LYS A 248 21.28 -6.19 30.88
N THR A 249 22.08 -5.17 31.10
CA THR A 249 21.76 -3.79 30.73
C THR A 249 22.98 -3.19 30.08
N HIS A 250 22.77 -2.57 28.92
CA HIS A 250 23.80 -1.79 28.27
C HIS A 250 23.87 -0.39 28.90
N HIS A 251 25.08 0.10 29.15
CA HIS A 251 25.33 1.45 29.66
C HIS A 251 26.23 2.20 28.71
N SER A 252 25.74 3.38 28.27
CA SER A 252 26.54 4.42 27.63
C SER A 252 26.59 5.63 28.55
N ILE A 253 27.79 6.03 28.99
CA ILE A 253 27.99 7.17 29.92
C ILE A 253 28.95 8.16 29.31
N VAL A 254 28.61 9.45 29.28
CA VAL A 254 29.57 10.50 28.90
C VAL A 254 30.81 10.47 29.80
N ALA A 255 31.97 10.21 29.19
CA ALA A 255 33.26 10.14 29.86
C ALA A 255 33.77 11.53 30.25
N THR A 256 34.51 11.61 31.36
CA THR A 256 35.17 12.88 31.74
C THR A 256 36.44 13.07 30.92
N THR A 257 36.57 14.22 30.26
CA THR A 257 37.76 14.58 29.47
C THR A 257 39.05 14.63 30.29
N GLY A 258 40.15 14.17 29.71
CA GLY A 258 41.50 14.27 30.30
C GLY A 258 42.28 12.95 30.30
N THR A 259 43.50 12.97 30.86
CA THR A 259 44.39 11.80 30.89
C THR A 259 43.83 10.66 31.73
N ALA A 260 43.83 9.46 31.15
CA ALA A 260 43.39 8.22 31.78
C ALA A 260 44.35 7.06 31.47
N SER A 261 45.05 6.56 32.48
CA SER A 261 45.82 5.31 32.44
C SER A 261 45.14 4.17 33.19
N LYS A 262 44.02 4.44 33.86
CA LYS A 262 43.23 3.44 34.57
C LYS A 262 41.75 3.74 34.42
N LEU A 263 40.96 2.68 34.37
CA LEU A 263 39.53 2.73 34.56
C LEU A 263 39.22 2.33 35.98
N ILE A 264 38.62 3.23 36.74
CA ILE A 264 38.10 2.93 38.08
C ILE A 264 36.61 2.65 37.95
N LEU A 265 36.16 1.46 38.32
CA LEU A 265 34.73 1.18 38.53
C LEU A 265 34.45 1.21 40.03
N GLU A 266 33.55 2.08 40.44
CA GLU A 266 33.04 2.06 41.81
C GLU A 266 31.58 1.68 41.85
N LEU A 267 31.25 0.79 42.78
CA LEU A 267 29.90 0.34 43.03
C LEU A 267 29.45 0.86 44.40
N HIS A 268 28.42 1.70 44.39
CA HIS A 268 27.78 2.23 45.60
C HIS A 268 26.32 1.80 45.64
N GLY A 269 25.77 1.57 46.82
CA GLY A 269 24.35 1.35 47.04
C GLY A 269 23.73 2.49 47.82
N GLU A 270 22.43 2.71 47.65
CA GLU A 270 21.71 3.78 48.36
C GLU A 270 21.14 3.27 49.70
N ASN A 271 21.13 4.14 50.73
CA ASN A 271 20.56 4.05 52.09
C ASN A 271 20.41 2.66 52.79
N ALA A 272 20.99 2.53 53.99
CA ALA A 272 20.66 1.54 55.03
C ALA A 272 20.30 0.12 54.53
N ARG A 273 21.27 -0.57 53.92
CA ARG A 273 21.05 -1.90 53.34
C ARG A 273 21.16 -3.02 54.37
N PRO A 274 20.38 -4.11 54.26
CA PRO A 274 20.62 -5.31 55.05
C PRO A 274 21.94 -5.98 54.65
N ALA A 275 22.43 -6.90 55.49
CA ALA A 275 23.60 -7.69 55.16
C ALA A 275 23.35 -8.49 53.88
N GLU A 276 24.27 -8.41 52.91
CA GLU A 276 24.16 -9.15 51.65
C GLU A 276 25.53 -9.53 51.10
N SER A 277 25.56 -10.64 50.36
CA SER A 277 26.60 -10.94 49.39
C SER A 277 25.98 -10.93 48.00
N GLY A 278 26.71 -10.43 47.02
CA GLY A 278 26.23 -10.40 45.65
C GLY A 278 27.37 -10.56 44.66
N MET A 279 26.97 -10.82 43.42
CA MET A 279 27.86 -10.97 42.28
C MET A 279 27.32 -10.12 41.14
N LEU A 280 28.21 -9.55 40.32
CA LEU A 280 27.90 -8.93 39.04
C LEU A 280 28.91 -9.42 38.01
N LEU A 281 28.54 -9.42 36.74
CA LEU A 281 29.50 -9.52 35.64
C LEU A 281 29.47 -8.23 34.86
N VAL A 282 30.61 -7.81 34.34
CA VAL A 282 30.69 -6.64 33.47
C VAL A 282 31.45 -7.06 32.21
N SER A 283 30.90 -6.82 31.02
CA SER A 283 31.57 -7.08 29.73
C SER A 283 31.60 -5.83 28.88
N ASP A 284 32.30 -5.94 27.75
CA ASP A 284 32.33 -4.94 26.68
C ASP A 284 32.65 -3.53 27.20
N ILE A 285 33.50 -3.49 28.24
CA ILE A 285 33.94 -2.24 28.85
C ILE A 285 34.91 -1.59 27.89
N LYS A 286 34.48 -0.51 27.27
CA LYS A 286 35.30 0.27 26.35
C LYS A 286 35.02 1.75 26.55
N ILE A 287 36.05 2.56 26.41
CA ILE A 287 35.86 3.99 26.21
C ILE A 287 35.85 4.20 24.72
N THR A 288 34.73 4.68 24.21
CA THR A 288 34.64 5.14 22.84
C THR A 288 34.80 6.65 22.79
N ALA A 289 35.39 7.13 21.71
CA ALA A 289 35.38 8.55 21.39
C ALA A 289 34.80 8.72 19.98
N PRO A 290 34.21 9.88 19.68
CA PRO A 290 34.05 10.27 18.29
C PRO A 290 35.40 10.04 17.58
N ASP A 291 35.38 9.33 16.46
CA ASP A 291 36.60 9.08 15.67
C ASP A 291 37.39 10.40 15.54
N PRO A 292 38.61 10.49 16.13
CA PRO A 292 39.40 11.70 16.12
C PRO A 292 39.93 12.04 14.73
N ASP A 293 40.00 11.04 13.84
CA ASP A 293 40.32 11.21 12.42
C ASP A 293 39.05 11.36 11.57
N GLY A 294 37.89 11.01 12.15
CA GLY A 294 36.58 11.20 11.56
C GLY A 294 36.16 12.66 11.56
N VAL A 295 35.41 13.05 10.52
CA VAL A 295 34.88 14.41 10.40
C VAL A 295 33.56 14.48 11.18
N PRO A 296 33.43 15.33 12.21
CA PRO A 296 32.17 15.49 12.91
C PRO A 296 31.09 15.95 11.93
N LEU A 297 29.98 15.20 11.89
CA LEU A 297 28.84 15.59 11.09
C LEU A 297 28.12 16.74 11.80
N PRO A 298 27.64 17.74 11.04
CA PRO A 298 26.83 18.78 11.64
C PRO A 298 25.53 18.20 12.23
N GLU A 299 25.01 18.85 13.26
CA GLU A 299 23.68 18.57 13.78
C GLU A 299 22.62 18.85 12.70
N VAL A 300 21.55 18.05 12.70
CA VAL A 300 20.37 18.32 11.88
C VAL A 300 19.60 19.49 12.46
N VAL A 301 19.25 20.42 11.59
CA VAL A 301 18.33 21.51 11.90
C VAL A 301 16.99 21.20 11.26
N ASN A 302 16.01 20.84 12.08
CA ASN A 302 14.63 20.65 11.63
C ASN A 302 13.96 22.03 11.52
N ASN A 303 13.44 22.35 10.33
CA ASN A 303 12.90 23.68 10.04
C ASN A 303 11.37 23.72 9.95
N GLU A 304 10.72 22.62 9.55
CA GLU A 304 9.27 22.58 9.37
C GLU A 304 8.58 22.22 10.68
N ASN A 305 7.66 23.08 11.11
CA ASN A 305 6.93 22.85 12.35
C ASN A 305 5.83 21.79 12.16
N GLN A 306 5.52 21.05 13.21
CA GLN A 306 4.37 20.12 13.28
C GLN A 306 3.02 20.78 12.99
N SER A 307 2.92 22.12 12.88
CA SER A 307 1.72 22.80 12.40
C SER A 307 1.66 23.01 10.89
N GLU A 308 2.76 22.75 10.17
CA GLU A 308 2.92 23.01 8.74
C GLU A 308 2.94 21.72 7.91
N VAL A 309 3.65 20.69 8.36
CA VAL A 309 3.79 19.39 7.65
C VAL A 309 2.47 18.64 7.49
N THR A 310 2.27 17.76 6.52
CA THR A 310 0.99 17.04 6.35
C THR A 310 0.51 16.32 7.63
N PRO A 311 -0.78 16.45 8.02
CA PRO A 311 -1.33 15.69 9.13
C PRO A 311 -1.17 14.17 8.95
N LEU A 312 -0.66 13.47 9.97
CA LEU A 312 -0.38 12.03 9.84
C LEU A 312 -1.67 11.23 9.63
N LYS A 313 -2.77 11.63 10.29
CA LYS A 313 -4.11 11.06 10.10
C LYS A 313 -4.72 11.30 8.71
N GLU A 314 -4.18 12.23 7.92
CA GLU A 314 -4.60 12.38 6.51
C GLU A 314 -3.86 11.37 5.61
N ILE A 315 -2.64 10.97 6.00
CA ILE A 315 -1.84 9.95 5.30
C ILE A 315 -2.34 8.55 5.67
N TYR A 316 -2.51 8.29 6.97
CA TYR A 316 -2.94 7.00 7.53
C TYR A 316 -4.29 7.14 8.21
N ASN A 317 -5.33 6.55 7.64
CA ASN A 317 -6.63 6.46 8.28
C ASN A 317 -7.43 5.27 7.74
N PRO A 318 -8.47 4.83 8.46
CA PRO A 318 -9.33 3.76 7.98
C PRO A 318 -10.11 4.10 6.69
N GLU A 319 -10.35 5.39 6.38
CA GLU A 319 -11.13 5.78 5.19
C GLU A 319 -10.38 5.50 3.88
N ASN A 320 -9.05 5.56 3.90
CA ASN A 320 -8.19 5.21 2.77
C ASN A 320 -7.68 3.76 2.80
N GLY A 321 -8.21 2.92 3.70
CA GLY A 321 -7.91 1.51 3.81
C GLY A 321 -6.68 1.16 4.67
N LEU A 322 -6.19 2.14 5.44
CA LEU A 322 -5.08 1.99 6.37
C LEU A 322 -5.59 1.90 7.81
N PHE A 323 -4.78 2.33 8.76
CA PHE A 323 -5.03 2.21 10.19
C PHE A 323 -5.12 3.58 10.85
N MET A 324 -5.69 3.63 12.06
CA MET A 324 -5.73 4.86 12.84
C MET A 324 -4.37 5.19 13.42
N VAL A 325 -3.99 6.47 13.39
CA VAL A 325 -2.77 6.95 14.05
C VAL A 325 -3.09 7.69 15.34
N GLY A 326 -2.31 7.39 16.37
CA GLY A 326 -2.53 7.87 17.71
C GLY A 326 -1.30 8.40 18.41
N SER A 327 -1.51 9.01 19.57
CA SER A 327 -0.44 9.45 20.45
C SER A 327 -0.84 9.35 21.92
N ILE A 328 0.15 9.29 22.81
CA ILE A 328 -0.10 9.46 24.25
C ILE A 328 -0.67 10.86 24.56
N GLY A 329 -1.59 10.95 25.52
CA GLY A 329 -2.00 12.23 26.10
C GLY A 329 -3.35 12.23 26.80
N THR A 330 -3.47 13.09 27.81
CA THR A 330 -4.70 13.28 28.61
C THR A 330 -5.30 14.67 28.39
N GLY A 331 -6.59 14.86 28.66
CA GLY A 331 -7.23 16.17 28.58
C GLY A 331 -7.58 16.60 27.15
N SER A 332 -7.95 17.86 26.95
CA SER A 332 -8.45 18.37 25.67
C SER A 332 -7.47 18.15 24.52
N VAL A 333 -8.01 17.67 23.40
CA VAL A 333 -7.28 17.39 22.16
C VAL A 333 -7.14 18.70 21.38
N THR A 334 -5.94 19.27 21.35
CA THR A 334 -5.65 20.55 20.70
C THR A 334 -4.26 20.53 20.03
N GLY A 335 -3.97 21.51 19.17
CA GLY A 335 -2.66 21.66 18.53
C GLY A 335 -2.25 20.41 17.74
N THR A 336 -1.02 19.94 17.96
CA THR A 336 -0.46 18.74 17.31
C THR A 336 -1.34 17.51 17.49
N ARG A 337 -1.91 17.31 18.68
CA ARG A 337 -2.76 16.16 18.97
C ARG A 337 -3.98 16.14 18.07
N ALA A 338 -4.68 17.27 17.99
CA ALA A 338 -5.85 17.41 17.11
C ALA A 338 -5.48 17.31 15.63
N ARG A 339 -4.32 17.83 15.24
CA ARG A 339 -3.88 17.87 13.85
C ARG A 339 -3.47 16.50 13.35
N HIS A 340 -2.59 15.79 14.05
CA HIS A 340 -1.95 14.58 13.53
C HIS A 340 -2.64 13.27 13.91
N TYR A 341 -3.42 13.25 14.99
CA TYR A 341 -3.84 11.98 15.61
C TYR A 341 -5.34 11.93 15.85
N GLU A 342 -5.89 10.72 15.91
CA GLU A 342 -7.31 10.48 16.15
C GLU A 342 -7.59 9.58 17.38
N ILE A 343 -6.62 8.76 17.80
CA ILE A 343 -6.75 7.87 18.96
C ILE A 343 -5.71 8.21 20.04
N PHE A 344 -6.12 8.17 21.32
CA PHE A 344 -5.27 8.57 22.43
C PHE A 344 -5.27 7.57 23.57
N VAL A 345 -4.12 7.46 24.24
CA VAL A 345 -3.92 6.64 25.43
C VAL A 345 -3.41 7.51 26.59
N ASP A 346 -3.91 7.26 27.79
CA ASP A 346 -3.35 7.81 29.03
C ASP A 346 -2.34 6.82 29.60
N GLY A 347 -1.08 7.20 29.67
CA GLY A 347 -0.02 6.29 30.09
C GLY A 347 -0.08 5.85 31.57
N ASN A 348 -0.91 6.45 32.44
CA ASN A 348 -0.86 6.11 33.87
C ASN A 348 -2.20 6.07 34.61
N ASN A 349 -3.15 6.96 34.34
CA ASN A 349 -4.27 7.18 35.29
C ASN A 349 -5.34 6.07 35.28
N LEU A 350 -5.35 5.18 34.29
CA LEU A 350 -6.26 4.03 34.24
C LEU A 350 -5.69 2.74 34.86
N LYS A 351 -4.41 2.73 35.26
CA LYS A 351 -3.79 1.58 35.92
C LYS A 351 -4.46 1.29 37.27
N ALA A 352 -4.38 0.03 37.72
CA ALA A 352 -5.12 -0.46 38.88
C ALA A 352 -4.75 0.25 40.21
N ASP A 353 -3.50 0.72 40.37
CA ASP A 353 -3.08 1.51 41.53
C ASP A 353 -3.87 2.81 41.69
N SER A 354 -4.20 3.42 40.57
CA SER A 354 -4.90 4.69 40.44
C SER A 354 -6.40 4.48 40.51
N THR A 355 -6.90 3.41 39.86
CA THR A 355 -8.34 3.17 39.74
C THR A 355 -8.98 2.37 40.87
N HIS A 356 -8.25 1.46 41.52
CA HIS A 356 -8.74 0.63 42.63
C HIS A 356 -7.83 0.70 43.88
N PRO A 357 -7.55 1.90 44.41
CA PRO A 357 -6.50 2.11 45.42
C PRO A 357 -6.78 1.44 46.78
N THR A 358 -8.04 1.09 47.09
CA THR A 358 -8.42 0.49 48.37
C THR A 358 -9.33 -0.71 48.14
N GLY A 359 -9.00 -1.86 48.76
CA GLY A 359 -9.75 -3.09 48.59
C GLY A 359 -11.00 -3.16 49.48
N PRO A 360 -11.88 -4.15 49.23
CA PRO A 360 -13.15 -4.25 49.93
C PRO A 360 -13.02 -4.87 51.33
N ASN A 361 -13.80 -4.38 52.29
CA ASN A 361 -13.79 -4.84 53.67
C ASN A 361 -14.29 -6.28 53.87
N TRP A 362 -14.97 -6.86 52.88
CA TRP A 362 -15.45 -8.26 52.90
C TRP A 362 -14.36 -9.24 52.50
N LEU A 363 -13.30 -8.79 51.82
CA LEU A 363 -12.19 -9.64 51.42
C LEU A 363 -11.41 -10.06 52.67
N LYS A 364 -11.33 -11.37 52.89
CA LYS A 364 -10.64 -11.99 54.03
C LYS A 364 -9.64 -13.00 53.56
N SER A 365 -8.67 -13.30 54.42
CA SER A 365 -7.84 -14.48 54.24
C SER A 365 -8.68 -15.75 54.39
N VAL A 366 -8.14 -16.89 53.96
CA VAL A 366 -8.75 -18.22 54.21
C VAL A 366 -9.00 -18.51 55.69
N ASP A 367 -8.29 -17.83 56.61
CA ASP A 367 -8.48 -17.92 58.06
C ASP A 367 -9.50 -16.90 58.62
N GLY A 368 -10.12 -16.09 57.75
CA GLY A 368 -11.07 -15.05 58.11
C GLY A 368 -10.46 -13.73 58.58
N ALA A 369 -9.14 -13.55 58.47
CA ALA A 369 -8.47 -12.31 58.88
C ALA A 369 -8.68 -11.19 57.83
N PRO A 370 -8.79 -9.91 58.24
CA PRO A 370 -8.83 -8.79 57.30
C PRO A 370 -7.51 -8.62 56.55
N LEU A 371 -7.59 -8.20 55.29
CA LEU A 371 -6.43 -7.87 54.46
C LEU A 371 -5.99 -6.42 54.69
N SER A 372 -4.68 -6.17 54.71
CA SER A 372 -4.13 -4.82 54.84
C SER A 372 -4.49 -4.00 53.59
N GLY A 373 -5.03 -2.80 53.78
CA GLY A 373 -5.49 -1.93 52.69
C GLY A 373 -6.82 -2.34 52.05
N ALA A 374 -7.46 -3.42 52.52
CA ALA A 374 -8.79 -3.85 52.08
C ALA A 374 -9.85 -3.56 53.16
N ASN A 375 -10.21 -2.29 53.30
CA ASN A 375 -11.09 -1.79 54.36
C ASN A 375 -12.22 -0.86 53.87
N ALA A 376 -12.36 -0.67 52.56
CA ALA A 376 -13.42 0.15 52.00
C ALA A 376 -14.77 -0.57 52.06
N GLU A 377 -15.85 0.21 52.17
CA GLU A 377 -17.19 -0.33 51.94
C GLU A 377 -17.30 -0.80 50.48
N PRO A 378 -17.83 -2.00 50.22
CA PRO A 378 -17.92 -2.52 48.86
C PRO A 378 -18.66 -1.58 47.91
N GLY A 379 -18.08 -1.37 46.73
CA GLY A 379 -18.61 -0.49 45.68
C GLY A 379 -17.77 0.78 45.48
N LEU A 380 -18.41 1.91 45.18
CA LEU A 380 -17.71 3.13 44.72
C LEU A 380 -16.66 3.70 45.68
N ALA A 381 -16.70 3.35 46.98
CA ALA A 381 -15.69 3.81 47.92
C ALA A 381 -14.29 3.26 47.59
N GLU A 382 -14.22 2.09 46.92
CA GLU A 382 -12.99 1.40 46.50
C GLU A 382 -12.28 2.10 45.33
N TYR A 383 -13.03 2.82 44.47
CA TYR A 383 -12.56 3.24 43.15
C TYR A 383 -12.32 4.75 43.01
N ARG A 384 -11.40 5.13 42.13
CA ARG A 384 -11.18 6.51 41.68
C ARG A 384 -11.06 6.51 40.17
N PHE A 385 -11.64 7.51 39.51
CA PHE A 385 -11.68 7.52 38.04
C PHE A 385 -11.11 8.82 37.49
N PRO A 386 -10.24 8.77 36.46
CA PRO A 386 -9.77 9.95 35.74
C PRO A 386 -10.84 10.53 34.78
N THR A 387 -12.09 10.65 35.23
CA THR A 387 -13.25 10.96 34.39
C THR A 387 -13.04 12.24 33.57
N ASN A 388 -12.53 13.31 34.19
CA ASN A 388 -12.34 14.59 33.51
C ASN A 388 -11.31 14.53 32.38
N SER A 389 -10.28 13.69 32.50
CA SER A 389 -9.25 13.53 31.46
C SER A 389 -9.84 12.97 30.17
N TYR A 390 -10.70 11.96 30.30
CA TYR A 390 -11.33 11.30 29.16
C TYR A 390 -12.57 12.03 28.64
N LEU A 391 -13.33 12.69 29.52
CA LEU A 391 -14.39 13.62 29.10
C LEU A 391 -13.83 14.71 28.19
N ALA A 392 -12.69 15.29 28.58
CA ALA A 392 -12.06 16.33 27.79
C ALA A 392 -11.62 15.83 26.41
N ILE A 393 -11.21 14.56 26.25
CA ILE A 393 -10.90 13.98 24.94
C ILE A 393 -12.16 13.84 24.10
N ARG A 394 -13.20 13.17 24.64
CA ARG A 394 -14.50 12.98 23.98
C ARG A 394 -15.12 14.30 23.51
N ASP A 395 -15.03 15.33 24.35
CA ASP A 395 -15.70 16.63 24.13
C ASP A 395 -14.87 17.61 23.28
N SER A 396 -13.68 17.22 22.80
CA SER A 396 -12.80 18.11 22.00
C SER A 396 -13.16 18.20 20.53
N GLY A 397 -13.95 17.25 20.01
CA GLY A 397 -14.31 17.16 18.60
C GLY A 397 -15.79 16.82 18.41
N GLU A 398 -16.18 16.54 17.17
CA GLU A 398 -17.51 15.98 16.90
C GLU A 398 -17.65 14.59 17.56
N PRO A 399 -18.88 14.15 17.92
CA PRO A 399 -19.08 12.85 18.54
C PRO A 399 -18.47 11.71 17.70
N GLY A 400 -17.48 11.01 18.28
CA GLY A 400 -16.76 9.91 17.63
C GLY A 400 -15.50 10.30 16.85
N GLU A 401 -15.18 11.60 16.76
CA GLU A 401 -13.96 12.10 16.09
C GLU A 401 -12.70 11.59 16.80
N TYR A 402 -12.64 11.76 18.13
CA TYR A 402 -11.50 11.32 18.93
C TYR A 402 -11.81 10.04 19.71
N LYS A 403 -10.92 9.07 19.55
CA LYS A 403 -11.02 7.73 20.12
C LYS A 403 -10.06 7.58 21.29
N MET A 404 -10.34 6.61 22.14
CA MET A 404 -9.53 6.33 23.32
C MET A 404 -9.16 4.85 23.36
N HIS A 405 -7.90 4.59 23.68
CA HIS A 405 -7.38 3.29 24.01
C HIS A 405 -7.19 3.20 25.54
N GLY A 406 -7.85 2.26 26.19
CA GLY A 406 -7.82 2.09 27.64
C GLY A 406 -6.62 1.27 28.08
N HIS A 407 -5.79 1.81 28.99
CA HIS A 407 -4.57 1.16 29.45
C HIS A 407 -4.43 1.29 30.98
N VAL A 408 -4.61 0.26 31.80
CA VAL A 408 -4.89 -1.17 31.55
C VAL A 408 -5.68 -1.73 32.75
N LEU A 409 -6.53 -2.74 32.55
CA LEU A 409 -7.31 -3.37 33.63
C LEU A 409 -6.46 -4.25 34.57
N ALA A 410 -5.68 -5.17 34.01
CA ALA A 410 -4.87 -6.11 34.77
C ALA A 410 -3.39 -6.05 34.35
N TRP A 411 -2.52 -5.85 35.33
CA TRP A 411 -1.07 -5.82 35.13
C TRP A 411 -0.33 -6.24 36.38
N TYR A 412 0.79 -6.93 36.22
CA TYR A 412 1.62 -7.34 37.35
C TYR A 412 2.26 -6.15 38.08
N ASN A 413 2.50 -5.05 37.35
CA ASN A 413 3.05 -3.81 37.87
C ASN A 413 1.95 -2.75 38.07
N GLN A 414 2.25 -1.71 38.88
CA GLN A 414 1.32 -0.61 39.19
C GLN A 414 -0.07 -1.10 39.62
N ALA A 415 -0.08 -2.22 40.36
CA ALA A 415 -1.24 -2.73 41.08
C ALA A 415 -1.16 -2.33 42.57
N PRO A 416 -2.30 -2.03 43.21
CA PRO A 416 -2.32 -1.55 44.58
C PRO A 416 -1.80 -2.62 45.54
N ALA A 417 -1.13 -2.19 46.62
CA ALA A 417 -0.47 -3.09 47.56
C ALA A 417 -1.42 -4.14 48.17
N TRP A 418 -2.69 -3.78 48.35
CA TRP A 418 -3.68 -4.70 48.91
C TRP A 418 -4.02 -5.86 47.96
N MET A 419 -3.92 -5.63 46.64
CA MET A 419 -4.18 -6.64 45.61
C MET A 419 -2.93 -7.50 45.41
N ARG A 420 -1.75 -6.88 45.33
CA ARG A 420 -0.46 -7.59 45.18
C ARG A 420 -0.12 -8.54 46.34
N GLN A 421 -0.77 -8.46 47.50
CA GLN A 421 -0.55 -9.43 48.59
C GLN A 421 -1.29 -10.76 48.37
N ILE A 422 -2.26 -10.82 47.45
CA ILE A 422 -3.13 -11.99 47.26
C ILE A 422 -2.36 -13.13 46.59
N ILE A 423 -2.53 -14.35 47.12
CA ILE A 423 -2.01 -15.59 46.53
C ILE A 423 -3.09 -16.69 46.56
N PRO A 424 -3.00 -17.70 45.68
CA PRO A 424 -3.82 -18.91 45.73
C PRO A 424 -3.81 -19.59 47.10
N GLU A 425 -4.92 -20.25 47.47
CA GLU A 425 -5.08 -20.89 48.78
C GLU A 425 -4.14 -22.09 49.00
N HIS A 426 -3.80 -22.83 47.94
CA HIS A 426 -2.94 -24.01 47.99
C HIS A 426 -1.46 -23.66 48.18
N LEU A 427 -1.04 -22.46 47.75
CA LEU A 427 0.35 -22.01 47.89
C LEU A 427 0.67 -21.62 49.34
N PRO A 428 1.87 -21.91 49.86
CA PRO A 428 2.23 -21.56 51.24
C PRO A 428 2.31 -20.04 51.46
N SER A 429 1.98 -19.56 52.66
CA SER A 429 2.24 -18.15 53.02
C SER A 429 3.73 -17.86 52.96
N GLY A 430 4.11 -16.67 52.46
CA GLY A 430 5.50 -16.35 52.16
C GLY A 430 6.07 -17.09 50.93
N TYR A 431 5.22 -17.67 50.06
CA TYR A 431 5.64 -18.20 48.78
C TYR A 431 6.33 -17.13 47.93
N THR A 432 7.57 -17.38 47.50
CA THR A 432 8.40 -16.45 46.72
C THR A 432 8.61 -16.91 45.27
N GLY A 433 7.77 -17.83 44.78
CA GLY A 433 7.95 -18.43 43.45
C GLY A 433 8.63 -19.80 43.46
N THR A 434 8.47 -20.48 42.34
CA THR A 434 9.22 -21.66 41.94
C THR A 434 9.71 -21.44 40.51
N ALA A 435 10.48 -22.41 40.08
CA ALA A 435 10.76 -22.70 38.70
C ALA A 435 9.51 -22.56 37.79
N GLU A 436 8.55 -23.47 37.93
CA GLU A 436 7.41 -23.56 37.01
C GLU A 436 6.34 -22.50 37.29
N PHE A 437 6.31 -21.96 38.51
CA PHE A 437 5.28 -21.03 38.95
C PHE A 437 5.91 -19.79 39.59
N TYR A 438 6.15 -18.76 38.77
CA TYR A 438 6.85 -17.57 39.23
C TYR A 438 5.98 -16.76 40.21
N GLY A 439 6.52 -16.49 41.39
CA GLY A 439 5.76 -16.00 42.53
C GLY A 439 6.25 -14.63 42.98
N LEU A 440 5.26 -13.75 43.12
CA LEU A 440 5.31 -12.38 43.62
C LEU A 440 5.81 -11.36 42.58
N GLY A 441 4.89 -10.48 42.18
CA GLY A 441 5.26 -9.21 41.58
C GLY A 441 6.27 -8.47 42.46
N ASN A 442 7.07 -7.59 41.87
CA ASN A 442 8.16 -6.88 42.53
C ASN A 442 7.74 -6.32 43.91
N GLY A 443 8.54 -6.63 44.94
CA GLY A 443 8.46 -5.98 46.25
C GLY A 443 7.33 -6.43 47.19
N VAL A 444 6.75 -7.62 47.01
CA VAL A 444 5.75 -8.15 47.96
C VAL A 444 6.47 -8.90 49.10
N THR A 445 6.46 -8.33 50.30
CA THR A 445 7.06 -8.95 51.51
C THR A 445 6.05 -9.71 52.37
N ASN A 446 4.76 -9.47 52.16
CA ASN A 446 3.67 -10.12 52.89
C ASN A 446 2.64 -10.67 51.90
N THR A 447 2.32 -11.95 52.01
CA THR A 447 1.28 -12.59 51.20
C THR A 447 0.13 -13.09 52.06
N VAL A 448 -1.07 -13.05 51.48
CA VAL A 448 -2.31 -13.48 52.11
C VAL A 448 -3.01 -14.45 51.17
N LYS A 449 -3.24 -15.66 51.68
CA LYS A 449 -4.06 -16.67 51.01
C LYS A 449 -5.51 -16.20 50.98
N VAL A 450 -6.10 -16.16 49.79
CA VAL A 450 -7.50 -15.82 49.58
C VAL A 450 -8.15 -16.99 48.84
N ASP A 451 -9.41 -17.29 49.16
CA ASP A 451 -10.16 -18.30 48.43
C ASP A 451 -10.40 -17.85 46.98
N LYS A 452 -10.40 -18.80 46.06
CA LYS A 452 -10.48 -18.51 44.62
C LYS A 452 -11.72 -17.70 44.23
N ASP A 453 -12.86 -17.95 44.86
CA ASP A 453 -14.12 -17.29 44.53
C ASP A 453 -14.10 -15.83 44.96
N SER A 454 -13.48 -15.52 46.11
CA SER A 454 -13.20 -14.15 46.54
C SER A 454 -12.25 -13.45 45.58
N ALA A 455 -11.17 -14.10 45.13
CA ALA A 455 -10.24 -13.52 44.16
C ALA A 455 -10.93 -13.23 42.82
N ARG A 456 -11.71 -14.19 42.30
CA ARG A 456 -12.54 -14.05 41.10
C ARG A 456 -13.54 -12.90 41.24
N ARG A 457 -14.21 -12.79 42.39
CA ARG A 457 -15.15 -11.70 42.68
C ARG A 457 -14.49 -10.34 42.71
N VAL A 458 -13.30 -10.22 43.29
CA VAL A 458 -12.54 -8.96 43.29
C VAL A 458 -12.25 -8.53 41.86
N GLN A 459 -11.76 -9.44 41.01
CA GLN A 459 -11.38 -9.10 39.64
C GLN A 459 -12.57 -8.85 38.73
N TYR A 460 -13.63 -9.62 38.90
CA TYR A 460 -14.90 -9.34 38.26
C TYR A 460 -15.39 -7.93 38.63
N ASN A 461 -15.43 -7.59 39.91
CA ASN A 461 -15.85 -6.25 40.35
C ASN A 461 -14.94 -5.14 39.79
N HIS A 462 -13.62 -5.31 39.82
CA HIS A 462 -12.68 -4.33 39.26
C HIS A 462 -12.97 -4.04 37.79
N ILE A 463 -13.04 -5.06 36.95
CA ILE A 463 -13.35 -4.93 35.52
C ILE A 463 -14.72 -4.27 35.32
N MET A 464 -15.74 -4.74 36.03
CA MET A 464 -17.09 -4.18 35.94
C MET A 464 -17.13 -2.70 36.33
N TYR A 465 -16.55 -2.31 37.46
CA TYR A 465 -16.58 -0.93 37.94
C TYR A 465 -15.75 0.00 37.06
N VAL A 466 -14.55 -0.40 36.66
CA VAL A 466 -13.69 0.44 35.81
C VAL A 466 -14.28 0.61 34.43
N MET A 467 -14.62 -0.47 33.72
CA MET A 467 -15.15 -0.33 32.36
C MET A 467 -16.53 0.34 32.35
N ARG A 468 -17.46 -0.09 33.22
CA ARG A 468 -18.82 0.48 33.22
C ARG A 468 -18.87 1.90 33.74
N HIS A 469 -17.89 2.35 34.55
CA HIS A 469 -17.80 3.76 34.89
C HIS A 469 -17.74 4.63 33.64
N PHE A 470 -16.97 4.25 32.62
CA PHE A 470 -16.84 5.03 31.39
C PHE A 470 -17.92 4.68 30.37
N MET A 471 -18.21 3.40 30.22
CA MET A 471 -19.01 2.88 29.12
C MET A 471 -20.52 2.93 29.38
N THR A 472 -20.99 3.18 30.61
CA THR A 472 -22.43 3.22 30.94
C THR A 472 -22.86 4.55 31.53
N THR A 473 -24.17 4.77 31.66
CA THR A 473 -24.78 5.90 32.38
C THR A 473 -25.24 5.55 33.80
N ASP A 474 -25.02 4.32 34.24
CA ASP A 474 -25.51 3.80 35.51
C ASP A 474 -24.76 4.41 36.72
N ALA A 475 -25.53 5.06 37.60
CA ALA A 475 -25.05 5.69 38.82
C ALA A 475 -24.36 4.71 39.79
N LYS A 476 -24.66 3.40 39.71
CA LYS A 476 -23.99 2.35 40.50
C LYS A 476 -22.48 2.33 40.26
N TYR A 477 -22.04 2.61 39.04
CA TYR A 477 -20.63 2.64 38.64
C TYR A 477 -20.03 4.05 38.71
N GLY A 478 -20.71 4.99 39.39
CA GLY A 478 -20.24 6.37 39.55
C GLY A 478 -20.36 7.20 38.28
N SER A 479 -21.24 6.78 37.37
CA SER A 479 -21.60 7.50 36.15
C SER A 479 -22.90 8.31 36.34
N SER A 480 -23.39 8.95 35.28
CA SER A 480 -24.73 9.57 35.22
C SER A 480 -25.20 9.78 33.78
N GLU A 481 -26.52 9.87 33.58
CA GLU A 481 -27.13 10.27 32.30
C GLU A 481 -26.63 11.65 31.85
N ASP A 482 -26.53 12.63 32.77
CA ASP A 482 -26.06 13.99 32.47
C ASP A 482 -24.62 14.03 31.97
N ARG A 483 -23.75 13.13 32.46
CA ARG A 483 -22.36 13.00 32.00
C ARG A 483 -22.28 12.34 30.62
N GLY A 484 -23.22 11.43 30.34
CA GLY A 484 -23.19 10.56 29.19
C GLY A 484 -22.09 9.50 29.25
N ILE A 485 -21.92 8.80 28.13
CA ILE A 485 -20.93 7.73 27.94
C ILE A 485 -19.61 8.31 27.44
N ILE A 486 -18.51 7.71 27.86
CA ILE A 486 -17.16 8.01 27.39
C ILE A 486 -16.70 6.79 26.60
N PRO A 487 -16.77 6.85 25.26
CA PRO A 487 -16.57 5.68 24.43
C PRO A 487 -15.10 5.32 24.28
N PHE A 488 -14.73 4.10 24.64
CA PHE A 488 -13.43 3.54 24.33
C PHE A 488 -13.51 2.75 23.02
N HIS A 489 -12.48 2.87 22.18
CA HIS A 489 -12.35 2.10 20.94
C HIS A 489 -11.75 0.72 21.19
N SER A 490 -10.74 0.67 22.06
CA SER A 490 -10.07 -0.56 22.48
C SER A 490 -9.59 -0.45 23.92
N TRP A 491 -9.31 -1.58 24.56
CA TRP A 491 -8.89 -1.62 25.96
C TRP A 491 -7.94 -2.78 26.23
N ASP A 492 -6.78 -2.49 26.77
CA ASP A 492 -5.87 -3.50 27.31
C ASP A 492 -6.49 -4.14 28.55
N VAL A 493 -6.94 -5.38 28.39
CA VAL A 493 -7.50 -6.17 29.50
C VAL A 493 -6.36 -6.73 30.35
N LEU A 494 -5.31 -7.23 29.70
CA LEU A 494 -4.14 -7.80 30.35
C LEU A 494 -2.88 -7.29 29.65
N ASN A 495 -1.93 -6.81 30.46
CA ASN A 495 -0.64 -6.30 29.99
C ASN A 495 0.51 -7.22 30.45
N GLU A 496 1.41 -7.53 29.54
CA GLU A 496 2.75 -8.07 29.81
C GLU A 496 2.80 -9.37 30.61
N GLU A 497 1.94 -10.35 30.32
CA GLU A 497 1.90 -11.60 31.08
C GLU A 497 2.87 -12.66 30.55
N VAL A 498 3.20 -12.64 29.25
CA VAL A 498 4.17 -13.56 28.67
C VAL A 498 5.58 -13.09 28.99
N HIS A 499 6.41 -14.05 29.39
CA HIS A 499 7.81 -13.84 29.71
C HIS A 499 8.60 -13.50 28.42
N GLU A 500 9.15 -12.29 28.28
CA GLU A 500 10.42 -12.14 27.53
C GLU A 500 11.46 -12.94 28.28
N SER A 501 12.55 -13.36 27.67
CA SER A 501 13.48 -14.31 28.26
C SER A 501 14.05 -13.98 29.66
N ARG A 502 13.72 -12.83 30.27
CA ARG A 502 13.99 -12.29 31.61
C ARG A 502 14.34 -13.29 32.72
N HIS A 503 13.86 -14.54 32.73
CA HIS A 503 14.04 -15.55 33.78
C HIS A 503 14.24 -16.97 33.20
N SER A 504 15.21 -17.13 32.30
CA SER A 504 15.52 -18.36 31.56
C SER A 504 15.98 -19.60 32.30
N GLU A 505 15.72 -19.74 33.59
CA GLU A 505 15.99 -21.04 34.18
C GLU A 505 15.09 -22.09 33.49
N LEU A 506 13.97 -21.65 32.88
CA LEU A 506 12.85 -22.51 32.45
C LEU A 506 12.05 -22.01 31.25
N ILE A 507 12.63 -21.20 30.36
CA ILE A 507 12.00 -21.10 29.03
C ILE A 507 12.08 -22.50 28.46
N LEU A 508 10.94 -23.19 28.42
CA LEU A 508 10.86 -24.40 27.63
C LEU A 508 11.22 -23.96 26.21
N GLN A 509 12.22 -24.62 25.62
CA GLN A 509 12.54 -24.46 24.20
C GLN A 509 11.31 -24.68 23.29
N ASP A 510 10.24 -25.22 23.87
CA ASP A 510 8.96 -25.43 23.26
C ASP A 510 8.05 -24.20 23.38
N ALA A 511 8.15 -23.29 22.41
CA ALA A 511 7.23 -22.17 22.24
C ALA A 511 5.75 -22.60 22.07
N ASN A 512 5.47 -23.91 21.94
CA ASN A 512 4.11 -24.46 21.92
C ASN A 512 3.51 -24.66 23.32
N ASN A 513 4.29 -24.48 24.39
CA ASN A 513 3.79 -24.59 25.76
C ASN A 513 3.72 -23.21 26.45
N TRP A 514 2.74 -22.40 26.03
CA TRP A 514 2.61 -21.01 26.47
C TRP A 514 2.31 -20.86 27.97
N ARG A 515 1.63 -21.83 28.59
CA ARG A 515 1.23 -21.74 30.00
C ARG A 515 2.41 -21.70 30.96
N ASN A 516 3.48 -22.43 30.63
CA ASN A 516 4.73 -22.42 31.40
C ASN A 516 5.58 -21.18 31.14
N SER A 517 5.17 -20.33 30.19
CA SER A 517 5.90 -19.13 29.77
C SER A 517 5.21 -17.85 30.28
N LEU A 518 4.30 -17.97 31.25
CA LEU A 518 3.62 -16.83 31.88
C LEU A 518 4.37 -16.37 33.13
N LYS A 519 4.25 -15.08 33.45
CA LYS A 519 4.76 -14.50 34.69
C LYS A 519 4.01 -14.97 35.93
N HIS A 520 2.82 -15.56 35.75
CA HIS A 520 1.98 -16.09 36.81
C HIS A 520 1.70 -15.06 37.91
N THR A 521 1.25 -13.88 37.48
CA THR A 521 0.96 -12.76 38.36
C THR A 521 0.10 -13.20 39.55
N ASN A 522 0.63 -13.07 40.77
CA ASN A 522 0.13 -13.75 41.95
C ASN A 522 -1.36 -13.57 42.26
N TRP A 523 -1.86 -12.34 42.16
CA TRP A 523 -3.26 -12.03 42.42
C TRP A 523 -4.19 -12.42 41.25
N LEU A 524 -3.64 -12.61 40.05
CA LEU A 524 -4.36 -13.14 38.89
C LEU A 524 -4.47 -14.67 38.99
N VAL A 525 -3.39 -15.36 39.32
CA VAL A 525 -3.43 -16.83 39.46
C VAL A 525 -4.30 -17.27 40.63
N ALA A 526 -4.50 -16.44 41.65
CA ALA A 526 -5.47 -16.71 42.73
C ALA A 526 -6.90 -16.98 42.20
N MET A 527 -7.18 -16.68 40.93
CA MET A 527 -8.44 -17.01 40.25
C MET A 527 -8.51 -18.42 39.65
N SER A 528 -7.42 -19.18 39.57
CA SER A 528 -7.36 -20.46 38.82
C SER A 528 -7.30 -21.69 39.75
N ASP A 529 -7.81 -22.84 39.29
CA ASP A 529 -7.90 -24.08 40.07
C ASP A 529 -6.58 -24.89 40.10
N ASP A 530 -5.78 -24.78 39.05
CA ASP A 530 -4.42 -25.32 38.94
C ASP A 530 -3.50 -24.23 38.38
N ASP A 531 -2.26 -24.18 38.84
CA ASP A 531 -1.29 -23.14 38.50
C ASP A 531 -1.00 -23.04 36.98
N ILE A 532 -1.17 -24.16 36.24
CA ILE A 532 -0.72 -24.29 34.84
C ILE A 532 -1.59 -25.26 34.01
N THR A 533 -1.94 -26.45 34.53
CA THR A 533 -2.46 -27.57 33.70
C THR A 533 -3.98 -27.78 33.77
N GLY A 534 -4.69 -26.90 34.46
CA GLY A 534 -6.14 -26.98 34.65
C GLY A 534 -6.94 -26.59 33.41
N ASP A 535 -8.26 -26.67 33.55
CA ASP A 535 -9.23 -26.30 32.51
C ASP A 535 -8.94 -24.88 31.97
N ILE A 536 -8.88 -24.75 30.65
CA ILE A 536 -8.62 -23.48 29.98
C ILE A 536 -9.70 -22.44 30.26
N THR A 537 -10.96 -22.87 30.43
CA THR A 537 -12.06 -21.93 30.69
C THR A 537 -12.04 -21.38 32.13
N GLU A 538 -11.25 -22.00 33.00
CA GLU A 538 -11.04 -21.57 34.39
C GLU A 538 -9.70 -20.84 34.58
N HIS A 539 -8.90 -20.70 33.50
CA HIS A 539 -7.62 -19.99 33.54
C HIS A 539 -7.86 -18.48 33.71
N TYR A 540 -7.04 -17.81 34.52
CA TYR A 540 -7.22 -16.39 34.84
C TYR A 540 -7.28 -15.48 33.61
N ILE A 541 -6.46 -15.71 32.58
CA ILE A 541 -6.51 -14.93 31.34
C ILE A 541 -7.88 -15.09 30.67
N TYR A 542 -8.37 -16.33 30.56
CA TYR A 542 -9.68 -16.60 29.98
C TYR A 542 -10.80 -15.87 30.76
N LEU A 543 -10.75 -15.96 32.08
CA LEU A 543 -11.71 -15.32 32.97
C LEU A 543 -11.66 -13.79 32.89
N LEU A 544 -10.48 -13.16 32.86
CA LEU A 544 -10.34 -11.71 32.72
C LEU A 544 -11.04 -11.20 31.46
N PHE A 545 -10.76 -11.82 30.31
CA PHE A 545 -11.39 -11.42 29.05
C PHE A 545 -12.89 -11.73 29.07
N LYS A 546 -13.32 -12.90 29.57
CA LYS A 546 -14.74 -13.21 29.74
C LYS A 546 -15.46 -12.17 30.59
N TYR A 547 -14.83 -11.68 31.66
CA TYR A 547 -15.38 -10.63 32.52
C TYR A 547 -15.47 -9.30 31.78
N ALA A 548 -14.46 -8.97 30.97
CA ALA A 548 -14.49 -7.77 30.14
C ALA A 548 -15.61 -7.83 29.10
N HIS A 549 -15.83 -8.96 28.43
CA HIS A 549 -16.98 -9.17 27.56
C HIS A 549 -18.32 -8.95 28.29
N ILE A 550 -18.47 -9.43 29.53
CA ILE A 550 -19.69 -9.19 30.34
C ILE A 550 -19.82 -7.71 30.75
N ALA A 551 -18.70 -7.04 31.02
CA ALA A 551 -18.67 -5.63 31.41
C ALA A 551 -19.11 -4.72 30.26
N VAL A 552 -18.68 -5.03 29.04
CA VAL A 552 -18.99 -4.31 27.80
C VAL A 552 -19.58 -5.24 26.72
N PRO A 553 -20.82 -5.71 26.92
CA PRO A 553 -21.40 -6.74 26.08
C PRO A 553 -21.91 -6.16 24.76
N ASN A 554 -21.73 -6.90 23.66
CA ASN A 554 -22.53 -6.70 22.45
C ASN A 554 -23.96 -7.29 22.64
N ALA A 555 -24.79 -7.23 21.60
CA ALA A 555 -26.16 -7.74 21.66
C ALA A 555 -26.23 -9.25 21.96
N GLN A 556 -25.35 -10.04 21.33
CA GLN A 556 -25.30 -11.50 21.52
C GLN A 556 -24.84 -11.87 22.93
N MET A 557 -23.81 -11.21 23.46
CA MET A 557 -23.37 -11.38 24.84
C MET A 557 -24.49 -11.07 25.83
N ALA A 558 -25.23 -9.97 25.60
CA ALA A 558 -26.35 -9.60 26.47
C ALA A 558 -27.46 -10.66 26.45
N GLU A 559 -27.75 -11.27 25.30
CA GLU A 559 -28.71 -12.37 25.17
C GLU A 559 -28.19 -13.67 25.82
N ALA A 560 -26.94 -14.03 25.56
CA ALA A 560 -26.30 -15.23 26.11
C ALA A 560 -26.18 -15.14 27.64
N TYR A 561 -25.82 -13.98 28.18
CA TYR A 561 -25.78 -13.72 29.62
C TYR A 561 -27.16 -13.90 30.25
N LYS A 562 -28.23 -13.36 29.65
CA LYS A 562 -29.62 -13.56 30.13
C LYS A 562 -30.02 -15.03 30.10
N ALA A 563 -29.74 -15.73 29.01
CA ALA A 563 -30.13 -17.13 28.82
C ALA A 563 -29.43 -18.06 29.82
N ASN A 564 -28.21 -17.70 30.24
CA ASN A 564 -27.39 -18.50 31.14
C ASN A 564 -27.33 -17.95 32.58
N TYR A 565 -28.05 -16.87 32.91
CA TYR A 565 -27.96 -16.14 34.18
C TYR A 565 -28.04 -17.05 35.41
N ASP A 566 -28.98 -18.01 35.41
CA ASP A 566 -29.19 -18.93 36.53
C ASP A 566 -28.02 -19.89 36.77
N SER A 567 -27.23 -20.16 35.73
CA SER A 567 -26.04 -21.03 35.77
C SER A 567 -24.75 -20.30 36.14
N LEU A 568 -24.76 -18.96 36.14
CA LEU A 568 -23.57 -18.18 36.46
C LEU A 568 -23.22 -18.28 37.95
N PRO A 569 -21.92 -18.20 38.30
CA PRO A 569 -21.49 -18.04 39.69
C PRO A 569 -22.13 -16.81 40.33
N GLU A 570 -22.42 -16.89 41.62
CA GLU A 570 -23.15 -15.82 42.32
C GLU A 570 -22.46 -14.46 42.24
N TYR A 571 -21.13 -14.42 42.22
CA TYR A 571 -20.38 -13.17 42.09
C TYR A 571 -20.49 -12.53 40.70
N MET A 572 -20.84 -13.30 39.67
CA MET A 572 -21.07 -12.80 38.31
C MET A 572 -22.52 -12.38 38.07
N LYS A 573 -23.44 -12.67 39.00
CA LYS A 573 -24.83 -12.25 38.90
C LYS A 573 -24.95 -10.80 39.30
N LEU A 574 -25.33 -9.96 38.34
CA LEU A 574 -25.56 -8.54 38.59
C LEU A 574 -26.87 -8.35 39.38
N ASP A 575 -27.00 -7.23 40.10
CA ASP A 575 -27.95 -6.94 41.20
C ASP A 575 -29.41 -6.67 40.79
N GLY A 576 -29.85 -7.30 39.71
CA GLY A 576 -31.26 -7.36 39.32
C GLY A 576 -31.74 -6.28 38.36
N HIS A 577 -30.93 -5.28 38.01
CA HIS A 577 -31.16 -4.44 36.82
C HIS A 577 -30.92 -5.22 35.52
N ASP A 578 -30.06 -6.24 35.56
CA ASP A 578 -29.64 -7.04 34.41
C ASP A 578 -30.43 -8.34 34.21
N ASN A 579 -31.41 -8.67 35.07
CA ASN A 579 -32.32 -9.80 34.81
C ASN A 579 -33.25 -9.58 33.60
N ALA A 580 -33.38 -8.31 33.16
CA ALA A 580 -34.00 -7.89 31.91
C ALA A 580 -32.95 -7.43 30.86
N GLY A 581 -31.66 -7.39 31.26
CA GLY A 581 -30.49 -6.79 30.61
C GLY A 581 -30.69 -5.38 30.10
N SER A 582 -30.93 -4.46 31.04
CA SER A 582 -30.80 -3.03 30.81
C SER A 582 -29.31 -2.66 30.78
N ILE A 583 -28.64 -2.98 29.67
CA ILE A 583 -27.32 -2.46 29.33
C ILE A 583 -27.53 -1.25 28.41
N ASP A 584 -26.71 -0.21 28.55
CA ASP A 584 -26.77 0.96 27.66
C ASP A 584 -26.64 0.53 26.19
N ALA A 585 -27.60 0.94 25.35
CA ALA A 585 -27.66 0.57 23.93
C ALA A 585 -26.35 0.90 23.19
N TYR A 586 -25.69 1.99 23.58
CA TYR A 586 -24.41 2.38 23.00
C TYR A 586 -23.32 1.32 23.17
N VAL A 587 -23.19 0.70 24.35
CA VAL A 587 -22.19 -0.34 24.60
C VAL A 587 -22.48 -1.58 23.77
N VAL A 588 -23.77 -1.90 23.64
CA VAL A 588 -24.25 -3.02 22.83
C VAL A 588 -23.94 -2.81 21.35
N ASP A 589 -24.09 -1.59 20.87
CA ASP A 589 -23.86 -1.22 19.47
C ASP A 589 -22.36 -1.04 19.17
N ASN A 590 -21.55 -0.60 20.15
CA ASN A 590 -20.14 -0.23 19.97
C ASN A 590 -19.28 -0.65 21.18
N PRO A 591 -19.12 -1.95 21.46
CA PRO A 591 -18.21 -2.40 22.51
C PRO A 591 -16.75 -2.14 22.10
N PRO A 592 -15.85 -1.81 23.04
CA PRO A 592 -14.44 -1.65 22.73
C PRO A 592 -13.84 -3.02 22.38
N LYS A 593 -12.85 -3.02 21.49
CA LYS A 593 -12.02 -4.20 21.23
C LYS A 593 -11.20 -4.55 22.47
N LEU A 594 -11.22 -5.82 22.86
CA LEU A 594 -10.48 -6.31 24.03
C LEU A 594 -9.06 -6.77 23.65
N THR A 595 -8.05 -6.12 24.21
CA THR A 595 -6.65 -6.27 23.82
C THR A 595 -5.82 -7.02 24.86
N TYR A 596 -4.99 -7.96 24.41
CA TYR A 596 -3.82 -8.44 25.14
C TYR A 596 -2.60 -7.64 24.66
N ASN A 597 -1.92 -6.91 25.55
CA ASN A 597 -0.82 -6.01 25.19
C ASN A 597 0.50 -6.48 25.78
N ASP A 598 1.59 -6.44 24.99
CA ASP A 598 2.91 -6.88 25.44
C ASP A 598 4.04 -6.20 24.65
N TYR A 599 5.23 -6.12 25.24
CA TYR A 599 6.46 -5.64 24.60
C TYR A 599 7.35 -6.78 24.13
N GLY A 600 8.41 -6.44 23.39
CA GLY A 600 9.42 -7.40 22.94
C GLY A 600 8.83 -8.43 21.99
N THR A 601 7.73 -8.08 21.31
CA THR A 601 7.06 -8.91 20.31
C THR A 601 7.91 -9.08 19.05
N ALA A 602 8.91 -8.22 18.82
CA ALA A 602 9.97 -8.46 17.83
C ALA A 602 10.81 -9.71 18.17
N THR A 603 10.85 -10.16 19.44
CA THR A 603 11.46 -11.44 19.78
C THR A 603 10.58 -12.59 19.27
N ARG A 604 11.04 -13.28 18.21
CA ARG A 604 10.27 -14.33 17.52
C ARG A 604 9.70 -15.42 18.45
N SER A 605 10.47 -15.86 19.45
CA SER A 605 10.00 -16.86 20.41
C SER A 605 8.88 -16.34 21.31
N LYS A 606 8.93 -15.09 21.76
CA LYS A 606 7.87 -14.45 22.54
C LYS A 606 6.60 -14.28 21.70
N ALA A 607 6.75 -13.83 20.45
CA ALA A 607 5.63 -13.73 19.52
C ALA A 607 4.94 -15.09 19.29
N ARG A 608 5.73 -16.15 19.11
CA ARG A 608 5.23 -17.52 18.96
C ARG A 608 4.46 -18.00 20.19
N THR A 609 4.95 -17.69 21.39
CA THR A 609 4.26 -18.03 22.66
C THR A 609 2.92 -17.31 22.79
N ILE A 610 2.86 -16.01 22.52
CA ILE A 610 1.62 -15.23 22.54
C ILE A 610 0.64 -15.77 21.48
N TYR A 611 1.12 -16.08 20.28
CA TYR A 611 0.30 -16.68 19.21
C TYR A 611 -0.40 -17.96 19.68
N ASN A 612 0.35 -18.88 20.30
CA ASN A 612 -0.20 -20.15 20.79
C ASN A 612 -1.20 -19.94 21.94
N MET A 613 -0.92 -19.00 22.86
CA MET A 613 -1.85 -18.61 23.92
C MET A 613 -3.18 -18.10 23.35
N VAL A 614 -3.12 -17.13 22.43
CA VAL A 614 -4.31 -16.51 21.83
C VAL A 614 -5.12 -17.57 21.06
N ARG A 615 -4.44 -18.41 20.28
CA ARG A 615 -5.09 -19.50 19.53
C ARG A 615 -5.87 -20.44 20.45
N ASP A 616 -5.24 -20.94 21.51
CA ASP A 616 -5.87 -21.88 22.43
C ASP A 616 -7.06 -21.25 23.17
N LEU A 617 -6.88 -20.04 23.70
CA LEU A 617 -7.92 -19.32 24.46
C LEU A 617 -9.12 -18.99 23.58
N ASN A 618 -8.89 -18.46 22.38
CA ASN A 618 -9.96 -18.05 21.47
C ASN A 618 -10.68 -19.27 20.86
N THR A 619 -9.98 -20.38 20.62
CA THR A 619 -10.62 -21.64 20.20
C THR A 619 -11.53 -22.19 21.29
N ALA A 620 -11.11 -22.16 22.56
CA ALA A 620 -11.94 -22.63 23.67
C ALA A 620 -13.20 -21.76 23.85
N TRP A 621 -13.08 -20.45 23.62
CA TRP A 621 -14.17 -19.49 23.75
C TRP A 621 -15.33 -19.74 22.79
N GLU A 622 -15.08 -20.25 21.58
CA GLU A 622 -16.14 -20.57 20.60
C GLU A 622 -17.18 -21.58 21.14
N SER A 623 -16.81 -22.37 22.16
CA SER A 623 -17.68 -23.36 22.81
C SER A 623 -18.27 -22.88 24.14
N ASP A 624 -17.94 -21.68 24.62
CA ASP A 624 -18.47 -21.14 25.88
C ASP A 624 -19.96 -20.82 25.75
N PRO A 625 -20.80 -21.12 26.76
CA PRO A 625 -22.21 -20.72 26.75
C PRO A 625 -22.45 -19.21 26.61
N LEU A 626 -21.44 -18.38 26.91
CA LEU A 626 -21.48 -16.93 26.74
C LEU A 626 -20.87 -16.43 25.43
N TYR A 627 -20.40 -17.30 24.53
CA TYR A 627 -19.80 -16.88 23.25
C TYR A 627 -20.68 -15.87 22.51
N ASP A 628 -20.12 -14.72 22.15
CA ASP A 628 -20.86 -13.57 21.61
C ASP A 628 -20.53 -13.24 20.16
N GLY A 629 -19.92 -14.19 19.46
CA GLY A 629 -19.49 -14.03 18.06
C GLY A 629 -18.20 -13.25 17.88
N ARG A 630 -17.57 -12.74 18.96
CA ARG A 630 -16.25 -12.10 18.93
C ARG A 630 -15.20 -13.04 19.50
N PRO A 631 -13.93 -12.99 19.03
CA PRO A 631 -12.82 -13.66 19.71
C PRO A 631 -12.72 -13.20 21.18
N LEU A 632 -12.23 -14.08 22.07
CA LEU A 632 -12.10 -13.74 23.50
C LEU A 632 -11.06 -12.64 23.71
N ILE A 633 -9.88 -12.84 23.12
CA ILE A 633 -8.88 -11.80 22.90
C ILE A 633 -9.10 -11.30 21.48
N GLU A 634 -9.56 -10.06 21.31
CA GLU A 634 -9.88 -9.52 19.99
C GLU A 634 -8.66 -8.93 19.30
N VAL A 635 -7.73 -8.34 20.06
CA VAL A 635 -6.54 -7.68 19.53
C VAL A 635 -5.28 -8.11 20.28
N VAL A 636 -4.19 -8.30 19.56
CA VAL A 636 -2.83 -8.37 20.14
C VAL A 636 -2.15 -7.01 19.96
N GLY A 637 -1.85 -6.35 21.08
CA GLY A 637 -1.14 -5.08 21.12
C GLY A 637 0.37 -5.28 21.25
N PHE A 638 1.11 -4.62 20.36
CA PHE A 638 2.56 -4.52 20.34
C PHE A 638 2.91 -3.20 21.01
N GLN A 639 3.60 -3.20 22.15
CA GLN A 639 4.04 -1.93 22.73
C GLN A 639 4.96 -1.19 21.76
N GLY A 640 6.00 -1.84 21.23
CA GLY A 640 6.88 -1.22 20.23
C GLY A 640 7.89 -0.21 20.81
N HIS A 641 8.28 -0.39 22.07
CA HIS A 641 9.42 0.31 22.68
C HIS A 641 10.74 -0.27 22.18
N ASP A 642 11.08 0.03 20.92
CA ASP A 642 12.17 -0.62 20.19
C ASP A 642 13.40 0.29 20.03
N SER A 643 14.41 -0.20 19.31
CA SER A 643 15.64 0.53 18.99
C SER A 643 15.93 0.39 17.51
N VAL A 644 16.58 1.39 16.90
CA VAL A 644 17.15 1.26 15.55
C VAL A 644 18.05 0.04 15.53
N ASN A 645 17.76 -0.91 14.65
CA ASN A 645 18.41 -2.21 14.60
C ASN A 645 18.31 -2.82 13.19
N GLU A 646 19.37 -3.49 12.77
CA GLU A 646 19.52 -4.13 11.46
C GLU A 646 18.38 -5.09 11.07
N THR A 647 17.62 -5.62 12.03
CA THR A 647 16.59 -6.65 11.80
C THR A 647 15.20 -6.34 12.37
N LEU A 648 15.00 -5.14 12.94
CA LEU A 648 13.76 -4.81 13.66
C LEU A 648 12.50 -5.01 12.80
N ALA A 649 12.56 -4.61 11.53
CA ALA A 649 11.40 -4.66 10.64
C ALA A 649 11.05 -6.09 10.25
N SER A 650 12.04 -6.93 9.90
CA SER A 650 11.81 -8.33 9.57
C SER A 650 11.37 -9.18 10.77
N ASP A 651 11.82 -8.84 11.98
CA ASP A 651 11.38 -9.51 13.21
C ASP A 651 9.94 -9.14 13.60
N ASN A 652 9.57 -7.86 13.49
CA ASN A 652 8.17 -7.46 13.64
C ASN A 652 7.28 -8.05 12.53
N GLN A 653 7.79 -8.16 11.29
CA GLN A 653 7.08 -8.79 10.19
C GLN A 653 6.72 -10.26 10.49
N TYR A 654 7.65 -11.03 11.08
CA TYR A 654 7.37 -12.39 11.52
C TYR A 654 6.24 -12.43 12.56
N ALA A 655 6.30 -11.56 13.56
CA ALA A 655 5.28 -11.50 14.61
C ALA A 655 3.90 -11.10 14.07
N MET A 656 3.85 -10.08 13.20
CA MET A 656 2.61 -9.62 12.58
C MET A 656 2.00 -10.71 11.68
N ALA A 657 2.82 -11.48 10.95
CA ALA A 657 2.36 -12.61 10.14
C ALA A 657 1.72 -13.73 10.97
N LEU A 658 2.27 -14.04 12.15
CA LEU A 658 1.65 -14.99 13.08
C LEU A 658 0.22 -14.55 13.43
N TYR A 659 0.04 -13.32 13.90
CA TYR A 659 -1.28 -12.87 14.34
C TYR A 659 -2.24 -12.60 13.18
N ALA A 660 -1.74 -12.13 12.04
CA ALA A 660 -2.53 -12.02 10.81
C ALA A 660 -3.10 -13.37 10.37
N SER A 661 -2.35 -14.47 10.55
CA SER A 661 -2.89 -15.82 10.28
C SER A 661 -4.06 -16.19 11.21
N LEU A 662 -4.05 -15.76 12.48
CA LEU A 662 -5.21 -15.96 13.38
C LEU A 662 -6.41 -15.11 12.96
N ILE A 663 -6.18 -13.90 12.44
CA ILE A 663 -7.25 -13.05 11.89
C ILE A 663 -7.88 -13.73 10.67
N ASP A 664 -7.06 -14.30 9.78
CA ASP A 664 -7.55 -15.04 8.61
C ASP A 664 -8.34 -16.31 8.98
N GLU A 665 -8.02 -16.94 10.12
CA GLU A 665 -8.78 -18.06 10.69
C GLU A 665 -10.06 -17.62 11.43
N GLY A 666 -10.26 -16.32 11.67
CA GLY A 666 -11.38 -15.80 12.47
C GLY A 666 -11.18 -15.91 13.98
N LEU A 667 -9.99 -16.30 14.42
CA LEU A 667 -9.61 -16.42 15.83
C LEU A 667 -9.06 -15.12 16.43
N LEU A 668 -8.90 -14.05 15.66
CA LEU A 668 -8.46 -12.73 16.14
C LEU A 668 -9.14 -11.65 15.29
N SER A 669 -9.31 -10.44 15.83
CA SER A 669 -9.95 -9.32 15.13
C SER A 669 -8.96 -8.26 14.65
N GLY A 670 -7.74 -8.23 15.17
CA GLY A 670 -6.74 -7.23 14.77
C GLY A 670 -5.42 -7.30 15.55
N ILE A 671 -4.50 -6.44 15.14
CA ILE A 671 -3.23 -6.13 15.80
C ILE A 671 -3.20 -4.62 16.07
N SER A 672 -2.51 -4.17 17.11
CA SER A 672 -2.17 -2.76 17.25
C SER A 672 -0.71 -2.57 17.59
N PHE A 673 -0.14 -1.40 17.27
CA PHE A 673 1.01 -0.88 18.00
C PHE A 673 0.50 0.18 18.96
N SER A 674 0.68 -0.03 20.26
CA SER A 674 0.06 0.79 21.31
C SER A 674 1.00 1.83 21.90
N GLU A 675 2.33 1.66 21.77
CA GLU A 675 3.35 2.46 22.47
C GLU A 675 4.63 2.71 21.63
N PHE A 676 4.51 2.85 20.31
CA PHE A 676 5.66 2.82 19.39
C PHE A 676 6.59 4.04 19.56
N ASP A 677 7.87 3.78 19.79
CA ASP A 677 8.97 4.74 19.78
C ASP A 677 10.34 4.05 19.56
N LEU A 678 11.38 4.82 19.18
CA LEU A 678 12.69 4.24 18.79
C LEU A 678 13.87 4.88 19.53
N LYS A 679 14.75 4.06 20.10
CA LYS A 679 16.07 4.50 20.62
C LYS A 679 17.17 4.42 19.55
N LEU A 680 18.24 5.20 19.75
CA LEU A 680 19.47 5.15 18.94
C LEU A 680 20.64 4.59 19.75
N LEU A 681 21.01 3.34 19.46
CA LEU A 681 22.13 2.64 20.11
C LEU A 681 23.48 3.06 19.52
N THR A 682 24.58 2.75 20.21
CA THR A 682 25.93 3.22 19.84
C THR A 682 26.47 2.66 18.54
N ASP A 683 25.94 1.51 18.11
CA ASP A 683 26.20 0.85 16.84
C ASP A 683 25.30 1.32 15.69
N ALA A 684 24.33 2.21 15.94
CA ALA A 684 23.53 2.82 14.89
C ALA A 684 24.41 3.67 13.94
N PRO A 685 24.04 3.81 12.65
CA PRO A 685 24.78 4.66 11.73
C PRO A 685 24.89 6.11 12.25
N GLY A 686 26.13 6.61 12.33
CA GLY A 686 26.42 7.92 12.91
C GLY A 686 26.59 7.95 14.43
N GLY A 687 26.52 6.80 15.11
CA GLY A 687 26.72 6.63 16.55
C GLY A 687 25.44 6.76 17.39
N GLY A 688 25.55 6.45 18.69
CA GLY A 688 24.39 6.46 19.61
C GLY A 688 23.97 7.84 20.08
N ALA A 689 22.70 7.98 20.44
CA ALA A 689 22.12 9.20 20.98
C ALA A 689 20.91 8.92 21.88
N THR A 690 20.70 9.77 22.88
CA THR A 690 19.54 9.69 23.78
C THR A 690 18.71 10.95 23.64
N ALA A 691 17.41 10.79 23.33
CA ALA A 691 16.51 11.93 23.27
C ALA A 691 16.46 12.64 24.64
N PRO A 692 16.38 13.98 24.67
CA PRO A 692 16.08 14.88 23.56
C PRO A 692 17.31 15.49 22.86
N ALA A 693 18.48 14.83 22.91
CA ALA A 693 19.68 15.36 22.26
C ALA A 693 19.45 15.58 20.75
N ALA A 694 20.04 16.65 20.21
CA ALA A 694 20.06 16.89 18.76
C ALA A 694 20.84 15.76 18.07
N LEU A 695 20.35 15.33 16.92
CA LEU A 695 20.96 14.27 16.13
C LEU A 695 21.90 14.87 15.08
N ASN A 696 23.03 14.22 14.84
CA ASN A 696 23.81 14.50 13.63
C ASN A 696 23.08 13.96 12.39
N ILE A 697 23.50 14.40 11.19
CA ILE A 697 22.83 14.03 9.93
C ILE A 697 22.63 12.52 9.82
N ARG A 698 23.67 11.72 10.05
CA ARG A 698 23.59 10.27 9.83
C ARG A 698 22.74 9.54 10.87
N GLN A 699 22.76 10.00 12.12
CA GLN A 699 21.86 9.49 13.17
C GLN A 699 20.39 9.78 12.85
N SER A 700 20.12 11.01 12.39
CA SER A 700 18.78 11.41 11.97
C SER A 700 18.32 10.55 10.79
N ASP A 701 19.19 10.35 9.80
CA ASP A 701 18.86 9.57 8.61
C ASP A 701 18.59 8.10 8.95
N ALA A 702 19.37 7.49 9.85
CA ALA A 702 19.12 6.13 10.36
C ALA A 702 17.80 6.01 11.16
N LEU A 703 17.48 7.00 11.99
CA LEU A 703 16.20 7.05 12.70
C LEU A 703 15.03 7.11 11.70
N GLY A 704 15.13 7.99 10.70
CA GLY A 704 14.11 8.11 9.65
C GLY A 704 13.97 6.85 8.82
N TYR A 705 15.08 6.21 8.45
CA TYR A 705 15.10 4.96 7.69
C TYR A 705 14.39 3.84 8.47
N GLN A 706 14.66 3.68 9.78
CA GLN A 706 13.98 2.68 10.59
C GLN A 706 12.47 2.96 10.72
N TYR A 707 12.07 4.22 10.92
CA TYR A 707 10.65 4.60 10.92
C TYR A 707 9.99 4.30 9.56
N ALA A 708 10.69 4.57 8.46
CA ALA A 708 10.22 4.24 7.12
C ALA A 708 10.01 2.73 6.93
N LEU A 709 10.99 1.89 7.32
CA LEU A 709 10.82 0.44 7.28
C LEU A 709 9.59 -0.01 8.08
N MET A 710 9.38 0.56 9.27
CA MET A 710 8.23 0.21 10.13
C MET A 710 6.90 0.68 9.56
N TYR A 711 6.79 1.89 9.01
CA TYR A 711 5.55 2.37 8.38
C TYR A 711 5.25 1.69 7.03
N LYS A 712 6.28 1.28 6.29
CA LYS A 712 6.11 0.39 5.13
C LYS A 712 5.56 -0.97 5.57
N LEU A 713 6.12 -1.55 6.64
CA LEU A 713 5.60 -2.78 7.24
C LEU A 713 4.14 -2.61 7.70
N PHE A 714 3.80 -1.51 8.38
CA PHE A 714 2.43 -1.25 8.81
C PHE A 714 1.48 -1.15 7.62
N THR A 715 1.87 -0.46 6.55
CA THR A 715 1.08 -0.35 5.31
C THR A 715 0.85 -1.72 4.67
N ARG A 716 1.88 -2.56 4.61
CA ARG A 716 1.79 -3.93 4.11
C ARG A 716 0.78 -4.79 4.89
N PHE A 717 0.68 -4.57 6.19
CA PHE A 717 -0.22 -5.29 7.08
C PHE A 717 -1.51 -4.53 7.42
N ALA A 718 -1.79 -3.40 6.75
CA ALA A 718 -2.91 -2.52 7.05
C ALA A 718 -4.27 -3.22 7.29
N PRO A 719 -4.68 -4.26 6.53
CA PRO A 719 -5.94 -4.98 6.77
C PRO A 719 -6.07 -5.61 8.17
N TYR A 720 -4.94 -5.84 8.81
CA TYR A 720 -4.82 -6.53 10.10
C TYR A 720 -4.62 -5.55 11.26
N ILE A 721 -4.33 -4.28 10.99
CA ILE A 721 -3.96 -3.28 11.99
C ILE A 721 -5.18 -2.44 12.36
N ASP A 722 -5.49 -2.37 13.66
CA ASP A 722 -6.51 -1.49 14.20
C ASP A 722 -5.99 -0.06 14.35
N HIS A 723 -4.86 0.11 15.06
CA HIS A 723 -4.23 1.41 15.27
C HIS A 723 -2.73 1.30 15.54
N ILE A 724 -2.02 2.40 15.30
CA ILE A 724 -0.62 2.64 15.64
C ILE A 724 -0.54 3.90 16.51
N ILE A 725 -0.09 3.80 17.75
CA ILE A 725 0.08 4.92 18.68
C ILE A 725 1.57 5.21 18.86
N SER A 726 1.97 6.47 18.62
CA SER A 726 3.28 6.99 18.99
C SER A 726 3.33 7.30 20.48
N TRP A 727 4.32 6.77 21.21
CA TRP A 727 4.46 7.00 22.66
C TRP A 727 5.14 8.34 23.02
N GLY A 728 4.75 9.37 22.29
CA GLY A 728 5.08 10.75 22.55
C GLY A 728 4.50 11.65 21.46
N VAL A 729 4.33 12.92 21.81
CA VAL A 729 3.87 13.95 20.87
C VAL A 729 5.05 14.73 20.30
N SER A 730 6.03 15.08 21.12
CA SER A 730 7.22 15.86 20.73
C SER A 730 8.35 15.67 21.73
N GLY A 731 9.60 15.65 21.28
CA GLY A 731 10.79 15.56 22.10
C GLY A 731 11.25 14.13 22.33
N SER A 732 10.86 13.55 23.46
CA SER A 732 11.34 12.23 23.91
C SER A 732 10.19 11.38 24.44
N GLY A 733 10.21 10.09 24.13
CA GLY A 733 9.47 9.07 24.88
C GLY A 733 10.11 8.84 26.26
N TRP A 734 9.49 8.00 27.09
CA TRP A 734 9.87 7.86 28.51
C TRP A 734 11.24 7.21 28.72
N GLN A 735 11.73 6.45 27.74
CA GLN A 735 13.02 5.76 27.80
C GLN A 735 14.17 6.52 27.12
N GLY A 736 14.01 7.83 26.86
CA GLY A 736 14.98 8.57 26.04
C GLY A 736 14.92 8.21 24.55
N SER A 737 13.78 7.69 24.10
CA SER A 737 13.45 7.33 22.71
C SER A 737 13.05 8.57 21.91
N TYR A 738 13.36 8.56 20.62
CA TYR A 738 12.94 9.57 19.66
C TYR A 738 11.55 9.24 19.11
N VAL A 739 10.71 10.27 19.03
CA VAL A 739 9.37 10.24 18.42
C VAL A 739 9.38 11.07 17.13
N LEU A 740 8.22 11.28 16.49
CA LEU A 740 8.13 11.91 15.16
C LEU A 740 8.45 13.42 15.14
N PHE A 741 8.37 14.10 16.29
CA PHE A 741 8.63 15.53 16.40
C PHE A 741 9.66 15.81 17.49
N ASP A 742 10.55 16.77 17.27
CA ASP A 742 11.60 17.14 18.23
C ASP A 742 11.08 18.02 19.39
N THR A 743 11.97 18.47 20.28
CA THR A 743 11.58 19.29 21.45
C THR A 743 11.09 20.69 21.11
N GLN A 744 11.37 21.19 19.90
CA GLN A 744 10.85 22.44 19.38
C GLN A 744 9.50 22.23 18.67
N GLY A 745 9.05 20.98 18.54
CA GLY A 745 7.85 20.62 17.80
C GLY A 745 8.05 20.66 16.30
N ASN A 746 9.28 20.53 15.81
CA ASN A 746 9.56 20.43 14.38
C ASN A 746 9.58 18.96 13.96
N ALA A 747 9.16 18.70 12.71
CA ALA A 747 9.20 17.37 12.12
C ALA A 747 10.65 16.93 11.97
N ASN A 748 10.98 15.77 12.55
CA ASN A 748 12.30 15.16 12.40
C ASN A 748 12.27 14.09 11.30
N ALA A 749 13.42 13.47 11.03
CA ALA A 749 13.53 12.37 10.07
C ALA A 749 12.55 11.22 10.30
N GLY A 750 12.18 10.91 11.54
CA GLY A 750 11.17 9.91 11.85
C GLY A 750 9.79 10.25 11.30
N TYR A 751 9.36 11.52 11.39
CA TYR A 751 8.10 11.96 10.75
C TYR A 751 8.16 11.78 9.23
N TYR A 752 9.26 12.16 8.59
CA TYR A 752 9.35 12.08 7.14
C TYR A 752 9.47 10.65 6.63
N GLY A 753 10.19 9.78 7.35
CA GLY A 753 10.19 8.35 7.10
C GLY A 753 8.81 7.73 7.28
N ALA A 754 8.04 8.18 8.28
CA ALA A 754 6.65 7.76 8.44
C ALA A 754 5.74 8.32 7.34
N ALA A 755 5.92 9.56 6.90
CA ALA A 755 5.02 10.23 5.96
C ALA A 755 5.14 9.69 4.53
N ASP A 756 6.35 9.33 4.10
CA ASP A 756 6.62 8.76 2.78
C ASP A 756 7.74 7.70 2.86
N PRO A 757 7.40 6.48 3.31
CA PRO A 757 8.40 5.45 3.62
C PRO A 757 9.28 5.04 2.44
N ASP A 758 8.68 4.79 1.29
CA ASP A 758 9.39 4.33 0.09
C ASP A 758 10.36 5.41 -0.40
N ARG A 759 9.89 6.66 -0.50
CA ARG A 759 10.74 7.80 -0.84
C ARG A 759 11.90 7.95 0.14
N TYR A 760 11.64 7.87 1.44
CA TYR A 760 12.67 8.08 2.45
C TYR A 760 13.75 7.01 2.33
N ILE A 761 13.38 5.73 2.20
CA ILE A 761 14.32 4.63 2.06
C ILE A 761 15.17 4.80 0.79
N LEU A 762 14.53 5.04 -0.34
CA LEU A 762 15.21 5.20 -1.63
C LEU A 762 16.17 6.39 -1.64
N GLY A 763 15.83 7.48 -0.96
CA GLY A 763 16.67 8.64 -0.81
C GLY A 763 17.89 8.45 0.11
N HIS A 764 17.88 7.40 0.93
CA HIS A 764 18.94 7.07 1.89
C HIS A 764 19.49 5.66 1.70
N SER A 765 19.50 5.15 0.46
CA SER A 765 19.98 3.79 0.12
C SER A 765 21.45 3.55 0.49
N TYR A 766 22.22 4.60 0.78
CA TYR A 766 23.56 4.47 1.34
C TYR A 766 23.57 3.86 2.76
N LEU A 767 22.41 3.73 3.42
CA LEU A 767 22.23 3.02 4.67
C LEU A 767 21.88 1.53 4.49
N ASP A 768 21.72 1.06 3.25
CA ASP A 768 21.33 -0.34 2.96
C ASP A 768 22.34 -1.35 3.50
N ASP A 769 23.63 -0.99 3.56
CA ASP A 769 24.68 -1.84 4.17
C ASP A 769 24.38 -2.17 5.64
N TYR A 770 23.75 -1.26 6.39
CA TYR A 770 23.34 -1.49 7.78
C TYR A 770 21.97 -2.19 7.85
N PHE A 771 21.04 -1.85 6.96
CA PHE A 771 19.70 -2.43 6.91
C PHE A 771 19.57 -3.54 5.85
N ASP A 772 20.63 -4.35 5.69
CA ASP A 772 20.80 -5.25 4.55
C ASP A 772 19.61 -6.19 4.34
N GLY A 773 18.99 -6.05 3.17
CA GLY A 773 17.85 -6.84 2.74
C GLY A 773 16.52 -6.52 3.44
N GLU A 774 16.45 -5.55 4.38
CA GLU A 774 15.20 -5.27 5.11
C GLU A 774 14.13 -4.69 4.19
N TYR A 775 14.49 -3.80 3.26
CA TYR A 775 13.54 -3.22 2.32
C TYR A 775 12.96 -4.26 1.36
N GLU A 776 13.78 -5.20 0.87
CA GLU A 776 13.40 -6.30 0.00
C GLU A 776 12.44 -7.26 0.70
N LYS A 777 12.67 -7.53 2.00
CA LYS A 777 11.79 -8.37 2.82
C LYS A 777 10.41 -7.76 3.02
N LEU A 778 10.26 -6.44 2.84
CA LEU A 778 8.98 -5.72 3.00
C LEU A 778 8.20 -5.55 1.68
N GLN A 779 8.70 -6.09 0.57
CA GLN A 779 7.97 -6.07 -0.71
C GLN A 779 6.75 -6.99 -0.65
N ASP A 780 5.62 -6.59 -1.24
CA ASP A 780 4.33 -7.29 -1.14
C ASP A 780 4.41 -8.79 -1.49
N SER A 781 5.27 -9.15 -2.46
CA SER A 781 5.48 -10.53 -2.92
C SER A 781 6.35 -11.41 -2.00
N TYR A 782 7.02 -10.83 -1.01
CA TYR A 782 7.93 -11.56 -0.13
C TYR A 782 7.15 -12.51 0.78
N ALA A 783 7.35 -13.82 0.62
CA ALA A 783 6.73 -14.83 1.48
C ALA A 783 7.45 -14.92 2.83
N ILE A 784 6.70 -14.79 3.93
CA ILE A 784 7.22 -14.77 5.29
C ILE A 784 7.28 -16.20 5.82
N ASP A 785 8.46 -16.66 6.21
CA ASP A 785 8.64 -17.99 6.80
C ASP A 785 8.24 -17.99 8.28
N LEU A 786 7.19 -18.75 8.62
CA LEU A 786 6.69 -18.97 9.97
C LEU A 786 7.19 -20.31 10.58
N GLY A 787 8.22 -20.92 9.99
CA GLY A 787 8.82 -22.16 10.46
C GLY A 787 7.89 -23.35 10.26
N ASP A 788 7.49 -23.98 11.36
CA ASP A 788 6.62 -25.18 11.34
C ASP A 788 5.19 -24.88 10.88
N LEU A 789 4.77 -23.62 10.85
CA LEU A 789 3.50 -23.19 10.27
C LEU A 789 3.53 -22.99 8.75
N GLY A 790 4.69 -23.11 8.11
CA GLY A 790 4.88 -22.83 6.69
C GLY A 790 5.05 -21.35 6.39
N THR A 791 4.66 -20.92 5.19
CA THR A 791 4.84 -19.52 4.73
C THR A 791 3.54 -18.74 4.76
N PHE A 792 3.61 -17.47 5.13
CA PHE A 792 2.50 -16.53 5.11
C PHE A 792 2.75 -15.40 4.11
N LEU A 793 1.70 -15.03 3.37
CA LEU A 793 1.69 -13.85 2.51
C LEU A 793 0.54 -12.96 3.00
N PRO A 794 0.83 -11.76 3.54
CA PRO A 794 -0.22 -10.86 4.02
C PRO A 794 -1.20 -10.55 2.89
N LYS A 795 -2.49 -10.41 3.20
CA LYS A 795 -3.51 -9.92 2.26
C LYS A 795 -3.33 -8.45 1.83
N GLY A 796 -2.21 -7.84 2.22
CA GLY A 796 -1.81 -6.50 1.79
C GLY A 796 -1.94 -6.37 0.28
N SER A 797 -2.85 -5.49 -0.15
CA SER A 797 -2.98 -5.09 -1.56
C SER A 797 -3.45 -6.18 -2.54
N VAL A 798 -4.41 -7.05 -2.16
CA VAL A 798 -5.09 -7.86 -3.20
C VAL A 798 -5.89 -6.93 -4.11
N LEU A 799 -5.51 -6.81 -5.38
CA LEU A 799 -6.25 -6.03 -6.38
C LEU A 799 -7.72 -6.48 -6.40
N SER A 800 -8.62 -5.59 -5.99
CA SER A 800 -10.06 -5.84 -5.83
C SER A 800 -10.83 -5.41 -7.06
N SER A 801 -10.57 -4.19 -7.55
CA SER A 801 -11.12 -3.63 -8.79
C SER A 801 -10.14 -2.63 -9.42
N ILE A 802 -10.52 -2.10 -10.59
CA ILE A 802 -9.93 -0.87 -11.14
C ILE A 802 -11.08 0.09 -11.46
N ASP A 803 -10.88 1.36 -11.17
CA ASP A 803 -11.86 2.42 -11.37
C ASP A 803 -11.33 3.46 -12.35
N ILE A 804 -12.18 3.93 -13.25
CA ILE A 804 -11.86 5.02 -14.16
C ILE A 804 -12.26 6.33 -13.46
N THR A 805 -11.26 7.07 -12.98
CA THR A 805 -11.47 8.28 -12.19
C THR A 805 -11.50 9.55 -13.04
N ALA A 806 -10.91 9.51 -14.25
CA ALA A 806 -11.09 10.52 -15.27
C ALA A 806 -11.24 9.86 -16.65
N ALA A 807 -12.24 10.28 -17.42
CA ALA A 807 -12.43 9.85 -18.80
C ALA A 807 -11.36 10.44 -19.74
N PRO A 808 -11.03 9.79 -20.87
CA PRO A 808 -10.10 10.35 -21.84
C PRO A 808 -10.67 11.60 -22.51
N ASP A 809 -9.79 12.41 -23.08
CA ASP A 809 -10.15 13.64 -23.80
C ASP A 809 -11.04 13.35 -25.02
N LYS A 810 -10.91 12.16 -25.62
CA LYS A 810 -11.68 11.71 -26.78
C LYS A 810 -12.49 10.44 -26.47
N THR A 811 -13.81 10.56 -26.56
CA THR A 811 -14.78 9.46 -26.36
C THR A 811 -15.64 9.15 -27.59
N ALA A 812 -15.48 9.92 -28.67
CA ALA A 812 -16.17 9.72 -29.94
C ALA A 812 -15.16 9.58 -31.08
N TYR A 813 -15.33 8.54 -31.89
CA TYR A 813 -14.42 8.10 -32.94
C TYR A 813 -15.15 7.92 -34.26
N THR A 814 -14.39 7.82 -35.34
CA THR A 814 -14.82 7.34 -36.66
C THR A 814 -14.28 5.93 -36.87
N ALA A 815 -15.06 5.06 -37.51
CA ALA A 815 -14.64 3.68 -37.79
C ALA A 815 -13.31 3.67 -38.55
N GLY A 816 -12.36 2.84 -38.10
CA GLY A 816 -10.98 2.84 -38.59
C GLY A 816 -9.99 3.58 -37.67
N GLU A 817 -10.45 4.51 -36.83
CA GLU A 817 -9.61 5.15 -35.81
C GLU A 817 -9.24 4.17 -34.69
N ARG A 818 -8.10 4.39 -34.03
CA ARG A 818 -7.71 3.68 -32.81
C ARG A 818 -8.09 4.47 -31.56
N PHE A 819 -8.33 3.78 -30.45
CA PHE A 819 -8.61 4.41 -29.17
C PHE A 819 -7.42 5.27 -28.70
N ASP A 820 -7.70 6.48 -28.25
CA ASP A 820 -6.71 7.43 -27.72
C ASP A 820 -6.88 7.54 -26.19
N PRO A 821 -5.94 7.00 -25.39
CA PRO A 821 -6.03 7.03 -23.94
C PRO A 821 -5.64 8.39 -23.33
N THR A 822 -5.31 9.41 -24.12
CA THR A 822 -4.90 10.72 -23.60
C THR A 822 -5.97 11.29 -22.64
N GLY A 823 -5.56 11.69 -21.44
CA GLY A 823 -6.44 12.19 -20.37
C GLY A 823 -7.10 11.11 -19.50
N LEU A 824 -6.99 9.82 -19.84
CA LEU A 824 -7.52 8.71 -19.04
C LEU A 824 -6.72 8.55 -17.74
N VAL A 825 -7.43 8.56 -16.60
CA VAL A 825 -6.85 8.24 -15.29
C VAL A 825 -7.57 7.02 -14.73
N VAL A 826 -6.80 6.00 -14.36
CA VAL A 826 -7.30 4.73 -13.83
C VAL A 826 -6.66 4.49 -12.46
N ASN A 827 -7.48 4.12 -11.49
CA ASN A 827 -7.02 3.74 -10.16
C ASN A 827 -7.20 2.23 -9.98
N ALA A 828 -6.16 1.53 -9.54
CA ALA A 828 -6.32 0.24 -8.88
C ALA A 828 -7.00 0.45 -7.53
N VAL A 829 -7.98 -0.39 -7.21
CA VAL A 829 -8.64 -0.43 -5.90
C VAL A 829 -8.32 -1.78 -5.29
N TYR A 830 -7.82 -1.74 -4.07
CA TYR A 830 -7.36 -2.93 -3.37
C TYR A 830 -8.43 -3.43 -2.38
N ALA A 831 -8.31 -4.69 -1.96
CA ALA A 831 -9.27 -5.31 -1.04
C ALA A 831 -9.30 -4.61 0.34
N ASN A 832 -8.22 -3.91 0.67
CA ASN A 832 -8.13 -3.05 1.85
C ASN A 832 -8.81 -1.69 1.67
N GLY A 833 -9.27 -1.33 0.46
CA GLY A 833 -9.91 -0.06 0.14
C GLY A 833 -8.95 1.00 -0.43
N ASN A 834 -7.63 0.77 -0.36
CA ASN A 834 -6.64 1.68 -0.91
C ASN A 834 -6.83 1.86 -2.42
N GLN A 835 -6.43 3.02 -2.91
CA GLN A 835 -6.39 3.30 -4.34
C GLN A 835 -5.00 3.75 -4.78
N LYS A 836 -4.53 3.25 -5.92
CA LYS A 836 -3.28 3.67 -6.57
C LYS A 836 -3.57 4.05 -8.01
N THR A 837 -3.18 5.25 -8.45
CA THR A 837 -3.24 5.61 -9.87
C THR A 837 -2.26 4.73 -10.65
N ILE A 838 -2.74 4.04 -11.69
CA ILE A 838 -1.97 3.06 -12.46
C ILE A 838 -1.79 3.48 -13.92
N THR A 839 -0.63 3.18 -14.50
CA THR A 839 -0.29 3.48 -15.90
C THR A 839 0.01 2.22 -16.74
N GLY A 840 0.32 1.08 -16.10
CA GLY A 840 0.65 -0.19 -16.74
C GLY A 840 -0.54 -1.08 -17.15
N TYR A 841 -1.68 -0.49 -17.48
CA TYR A 841 -2.86 -1.23 -17.92
C TYR A 841 -2.83 -1.52 -19.43
N THR A 842 -3.64 -2.48 -19.86
CA THR A 842 -3.88 -2.82 -21.27
C THR A 842 -5.30 -2.41 -21.67
N ILE A 843 -5.52 -2.12 -22.95
CA ILE A 843 -6.81 -1.71 -23.51
C ILE A 843 -7.21 -2.67 -24.62
N SER A 844 -8.48 -3.05 -24.67
CA SER A 844 -9.06 -3.88 -25.74
C SER A 844 -10.40 -3.29 -26.22
N PRO A 845 -10.66 -3.21 -27.53
CA PRO A 845 -9.75 -3.55 -28.63
C PRO A 845 -8.56 -2.58 -28.74
N ASP A 846 -7.39 -3.10 -29.12
CA ASP A 846 -6.16 -2.33 -29.40
C ASP A 846 -5.97 -2.03 -30.91
N ASP A 847 -6.87 -2.57 -31.74
CA ASP A 847 -6.93 -2.37 -33.17
C ASP A 847 -7.90 -1.25 -33.58
N ALA A 848 -8.04 -1.05 -34.90
CA ALA A 848 -8.95 -0.07 -35.46
C ALA A 848 -10.39 -0.35 -35.00
N LEU A 849 -11.03 0.66 -34.44
CA LEU A 849 -12.39 0.60 -33.91
C LEU A 849 -13.40 0.44 -35.05
N THR A 850 -14.41 -0.37 -34.81
CA THR A 850 -15.55 -0.59 -35.69
C THR A 850 -16.81 0.01 -35.08
N THR A 851 -17.87 0.17 -35.87
CA THR A 851 -19.17 0.65 -35.35
C THR A 851 -19.82 -0.31 -34.36
N ASP A 852 -19.35 -1.55 -34.27
CA ASP A 852 -19.82 -2.54 -33.29
C ASP A 852 -19.15 -2.35 -31.91
N ASP A 853 -18.04 -1.61 -31.84
CA ASP A 853 -17.32 -1.32 -30.60
C ASP A 853 -18.02 -0.18 -29.82
N THR A 854 -18.85 -0.55 -28.86
CA THR A 854 -19.57 0.40 -27.99
C THR A 854 -18.83 0.76 -26.70
N SER A 855 -17.71 0.09 -26.43
CA SER A 855 -16.89 0.30 -25.23
C SER A 855 -15.49 -0.28 -25.41
N VAL A 856 -14.51 0.27 -24.71
CA VAL A 856 -13.19 -0.35 -24.53
C VAL A 856 -13.08 -0.96 -23.14
N THR A 857 -12.34 -2.08 -23.04
CA THR A 857 -12.04 -2.77 -21.79
C THR A 857 -10.63 -2.42 -21.36
N ILE A 858 -10.49 -1.79 -20.21
CA ILE A 858 -9.22 -1.55 -19.54
C ILE A 858 -8.96 -2.78 -18.67
N SER A 859 -7.76 -3.37 -18.74
CA SER A 859 -7.36 -4.52 -17.93
C SER A 859 -6.02 -4.27 -17.25
N TYR A 860 -5.96 -4.50 -15.95
CA TYR A 860 -4.74 -4.39 -15.16
C TYR A 860 -4.48 -5.70 -14.42
N THR A 861 -3.22 -6.15 -14.41
CA THR A 861 -2.81 -7.37 -13.72
C THR A 861 -1.68 -7.04 -12.76
N GLU A 862 -1.87 -7.38 -11.49
CA GLU A 862 -0.87 -7.21 -10.44
C GLU A 862 -0.86 -8.47 -9.59
N ASN A 863 0.34 -8.99 -9.29
CA ASN A 863 0.53 -10.20 -8.48
C ASN A 863 -0.31 -11.41 -8.94
N GLY A 864 -0.49 -11.56 -10.25
CA GLY A 864 -1.25 -12.66 -10.85
C GLY A 864 -2.79 -12.51 -10.78
N VAL A 865 -3.31 -11.41 -10.25
CA VAL A 865 -4.74 -11.08 -10.20
C VAL A 865 -5.05 -10.04 -11.29
N THR A 866 -6.00 -10.35 -12.18
CA THR A 866 -6.44 -9.43 -13.24
C THR A 866 -7.80 -8.83 -12.90
N LYS A 867 -7.93 -7.50 -13.03
CA LYS A 867 -9.21 -6.78 -12.94
C LYS A 867 -9.44 -5.92 -14.17
N THR A 868 -10.72 -5.69 -14.49
CA THR A 868 -11.14 -5.02 -15.71
C THR A 868 -12.20 -3.96 -15.44
N ALA A 869 -12.15 -2.84 -16.16
CA ALA A 869 -13.17 -1.80 -16.20
C ALA A 869 -13.60 -1.55 -17.65
N MET A 870 -14.89 -1.26 -17.87
CA MET A 870 -15.42 -0.93 -19.19
C MET A 870 -15.66 0.57 -19.32
N LEU A 871 -15.06 1.18 -20.34
CA LEU A 871 -15.28 2.58 -20.70
C LEU A 871 -16.18 2.66 -21.94
N PRO A 872 -17.39 3.25 -21.86
CA PRO A 872 -18.22 3.45 -23.04
C PRO A 872 -17.58 4.44 -24.02
N ILE A 873 -17.67 4.14 -25.31
CA ILE A 873 -17.24 5.01 -26.41
C ILE A 873 -18.32 5.06 -27.50
N THR A 874 -18.24 6.03 -28.40
CA THR A 874 -19.09 6.09 -29.61
C THR A 874 -18.22 5.99 -30.86
N VAL A 875 -18.50 5.03 -31.75
CA VAL A 875 -17.82 4.92 -33.04
C VAL A 875 -18.81 5.21 -34.15
N ASN A 876 -18.64 6.35 -34.81
CA ASN A 876 -19.41 6.74 -35.97
C ASN A 876 -18.87 6.04 -37.22
N PRO A 877 -19.71 5.74 -38.21
CA PRO A 877 -19.24 5.22 -39.49
C PRO A 877 -18.32 6.22 -40.21
N ASP A 878 -17.34 5.71 -40.97
CA ASP A 878 -16.63 6.53 -41.96
C ASP A 878 -17.50 6.73 -43.20
N LEU A 879 -17.88 7.98 -43.47
CA LEU A 879 -18.72 8.36 -44.61
C LEU A 879 -17.91 8.89 -45.81
N SER A 880 -16.58 8.98 -45.69
CA SER A 880 -15.72 9.62 -46.69
C SER A 880 -15.88 9.01 -48.10
N ARG A 881 -16.07 7.69 -48.18
CA ARG A 881 -16.33 6.98 -49.44
C ARG A 881 -17.68 7.34 -50.05
N ALA A 882 -18.72 7.46 -49.24
CA ALA A 882 -20.05 7.87 -49.70
C ALA A 882 -20.02 9.33 -50.19
N GLU A 883 -19.36 10.22 -49.44
CA GLU A 883 -19.20 11.63 -49.81
C GLU A 883 -18.43 11.80 -51.13
N ALA A 884 -17.32 11.07 -51.31
CA ALA A 884 -16.53 11.10 -52.54
C ALA A 884 -17.31 10.57 -53.75
N VAL A 885 -18.09 9.50 -53.57
CA VAL A 885 -18.96 8.96 -54.63
C VAL A 885 -20.07 9.94 -54.98
N GLU A 886 -20.70 10.60 -53.99
CA GLU A 886 -21.71 11.61 -54.24
C GLU A 886 -21.13 12.83 -54.97
N GLU A 887 -19.93 13.30 -54.59
CA GLU A 887 -19.22 14.36 -55.31
C GLU A 887 -18.92 13.95 -56.76
N GLN A 888 -18.45 12.71 -56.98
CA GLN A 888 -18.20 12.16 -58.31
C GLN A 888 -19.48 12.12 -59.16
N ILE A 889 -20.61 11.69 -58.61
CA ILE A 889 -21.92 11.70 -59.28
C ILE A 889 -22.38 13.13 -59.58
N ASN A 890 -22.20 14.04 -58.62
CA ASN A 890 -22.57 15.44 -58.77
C ASN A 890 -21.75 16.16 -59.84
N ALA A 891 -20.49 15.75 -60.05
CA ALA A 891 -19.61 16.27 -61.11
C ALA A 891 -19.95 15.74 -62.52
N LEU A 892 -20.76 14.68 -62.67
CA LEU A 892 -21.18 14.18 -63.98
C LEU A 892 -21.97 15.24 -64.77
N PRO A 893 -21.94 15.20 -66.12
CA PRO A 893 -22.74 16.11 -66.95
C PRO A 893 -24.24 15.97 -66.68
N SER A 894 -25.03 16.97 -67.07
CA SER A 894 -26.48 16.87 -67.02
C SER A 894 -27.00 15.87 -68.07
N VAL A 895 -28.20 15.31 -67.85
CA VAL A 895 -28.81 14.33 -68.77
C VAL A 895 -29.04 14.92 -70.17
N ASP A 896 -29.23 16.23 -70.29
CA ASP A 896 -29.43 16.90 -71.58
C ASP A 896 -28.13 17.13 -72.37
N GLU A 897 -26.97 17.06 -71.70
CA GLU A 897 -25.65 17.29 -72.29
C GLU A 897 -24.90 15.99 -72.62
N ILE A 898 -25.48 14.83 -72.30
CA ILE A 898 -24.85 13.54 -72.54
C ILE A 898 -25.01 13.08 -74.00
N ALA A 899 -23.90 12.68 -74.62
CA ALA A 899 -23.87 12.11 -75.97
C ALA A 899 -23.52 10.62 -75.90
N ILE A 900 -24.32 9.77 -76.55
CA ILE A 900 -24.23 8.30 -76.52
C ILE A 900 -22.93 7.77 -77.16
N ASP A 901 -22.22 8.58 -77.92
CA ASP A 901 -20.96 8.25 -78.59
C ASP A 901 -19.71 8.88 -77.95
N ASN A 902 -19.86 9.81 -76.98
CA ASN A 902 -18.76 10.46 -76.27
C ASN A 902 -18.12 9.49 -75.26
N GLU A 903 -16.89 9.04 -75.56
CA GLU A 903 -16.16 8.06 -74.75
C GLU A 903 -15.86 8.54 -73.33
N GLU A 904 -15.59 9.84 -73.15
CA GLU A 904 -15.29 10.42 -71.84
C GLU A 904 -16.52 10.41 -70.94
N HIS A 905 -17.70 10.78 -71.48
CA HIS A 905 -18.95 10.75 -70.73
C HIS A 905 -19.38 9.32 -70.40
N ILE A 906 -19.22 8.38 -71.34
CA ILE A 906 -19.54 6.97 -71.12
C ILE A 906 -18.67 6.40 -70.00
N GLN A 907 -17.36 6.67 -70.03
CA GLN A 907 -16.43 6.19 -69.02
C GLN A 907 -16.73 6.81 -67.65
N ALA A 908 -16.94 8.13 -67.57
CA ALA A 908 -17.20 8.82 -66.31
C ALA A 908 -18.49 8.31 -65.62
N VAL A 909 -19.57 8.08 -66.38
CA VAL A 909 -20.82 7.53 -65.83
C VAL A 909 -20.64 6.07 -65.41
N ALA A 910 -19.88 5.27 -66.17
CA ALA A 910 -19.57 3.88 -65.82
C ALA A 910 -18.72 3.79 -64.54
N ASP A 911 -17.72 4.64 -64.39
CA ASP A 911 -16.85 4.72 -63.21
C ASP A 911 -17.64 5.14 -61.97
N ALA A 912 -18.48 6.17 -62.09
CA ALA A 912 -19.34 6.62 -60.99
C ALA A 912 -20.36 5.53 -60.59
N LYS A 913 -20.90 4.77 -61.56
CA LYS A 913 -21.79 3.64 -61.29
C LYS A 913 -21.06 2.50 -60.58
N ALA A 914 -19.85 2.16 -61.02
CA ALA A 914 -19.04 1.14 -60.39
C ALA A 914 -18.63 1.54 -58.96
N ALA A 915 -18.27 2.80 -58.75
CA ALA A 915 -17.93 3.35 -57.43
C ALA A 915 -19.14 3.31 -56.48
N TYR A 916 -20.33 3.71 -56.95
CA TYR A 916 -21.59 3.58 -56.20
C TYR A 916 -21.94 2.13 -55.88
N ASP A 917 -21.82 1.21 -56.83
CA ASP A 917 -22.15 -0.21 -56.63
C ASP A 917 -21.24 -0.88 -55.59
N ALA A 918 -19.97 -0.43 -55.50
CA ALA A 918 -18.97 -0.90 -54.55
C ALA A 918 -19.14 -0.37 -53.12
N LEU A 919 -20.09 0.54 -52.88
CA LEU A 919 -20.49 0.94 -51.53
C LEU A 919 -21.33 -0.16 -50.86
N SER A 920 -21.20 -0.31 -49.55
CA SER A 920 -22.08 -1.13 -48.71
C SER A 920 -23.50 -0.55 -48.70
N ASP A 921 -24.49 -1.38 -48.31
CA ASP A 921 -25.89 -0.92 -48.22
C ASP A 921 -26.06 0.23 -47.22
N TYR A 922 -25.24 0.25 -46.17
CA TYR A 922 -25.21 1.34 -45.20
C TYR A 922 -24.65 2.62 -45.81
N GLU A 923 -23.47 2.59 -46.46
CA GLU A 923 -22.89 3.75 -47.16
C GLU A 923 -23.83 4.30 -48.25
N LYS A 924 -24.51 3.42 -49.01
CA LYS A 924 -25.50 3.81 -50.02
C LYS A 924 -26.66 4.61 -49.45
N SER A 925 -27.02 4.40 -48.17
CA SER A 925 -28.12 5.13 -47.52
C SER A 925 -27.80 6.60 -47.24
N PHE A 926 -26.52 6.98 -47.31
CA PHE A 926 -26.06 8.37 -47.13
C PHE A 926 -25.93 9.14 -48.45
N ILE A 927 -26.03 8.45 -49.61
CA ILE A 927 -26.07 9.11 -50.91
C ILE A 927 -27.44 9.74 -51.09
N SER A 928 -27.49 11.03 -51.45
CA SER A 928 -28.77 11.70 -51.67
C SER A 928 -29.59 11.06 -52.79
N GLU A 929 -30.91 11.05 -52.60
CA GLU A 929 -31.87 10.56 -53.61
C GLU A 929 -31.71 11.30 -54.96
N ASP A 930 -31.34 12.59 -54.93
CA ASP A 930 -31.11 13.40 -56.12
C ASP A 930 -29.85 12.94 -56.89
N ALA A 931 -28.73 12.69 -56.19
CA ALA A 931 -27.53 12.15 -56.81
C ALA A 931 -27.79 10.76 -57.40
N LYS A 932 -28.48 9.88 -56.65
CA LYS A 932 -28.85 8.55 -57.14
C LYS A 932 -29.75 8.61 -58.37
N ALA A 933 -30.77 9.46 -58.36
CA ALA A 933 -31.67 9.66 -59.48
C ALA A 933 -30.95 10.21 -60.71
N LYS A 934 -29.99 11.13 -60.52
CA LYS A 934 -29.13 11.66 -61.59
C LYS A 934 -28.30 10.54 -62.23
N LEU A 935 -27.62 9.72 -61.44
CA LEU A 935 -26.82 8.60 -61.92
C LEU A 935 -27.68 7.61 -62.73
N ASP A 936 -28.85 7.22 -62.22
CA ASP A 936 -29.78 6.31 -62.92
C ASP A 936 -30.28 6.91 -64.24
N ALA A 937 -30.61 8.21 -64.26
CA ALA A 937 -31.05 8.90 -65.45
C ALA A 937 -29.96 8.96 -66.53
N LEU A 938 -28.70 9.19 -66.14
CA LEU A 938 -27.55 9.19 -67.06
C LEU A 938 -27.26 7.80 -67.62
N VAL A 939 -27.28 6.76 -66.78
CA VAL A 939 -27.15 5.36 -67.22
C VAL A 939 -28.26 5.00 -68.21
N LYS A 940 -29.50 5.40 -67.93
CA LYS A 940 -30.64 5.19 -68.84
C LYS A 940 -30.48 5.94 -70.16
N ALA A 941 -29.99 7.18 -70.14
CA ALA A 941 -29.78 7.99 -71.33
C ALA A 941 -28.70 7.40 -72.26
N LEU A 942 -27.61 6.86 -71.68
CA LEU A 942 -26.52 6.22 -72.45
C LEU A 942 -26.97 4.94 -73.18
N ASN A 943 -28.01 4.26 -72.69
CA ASN A 943 -28.54 3.03 -73.30
C ASN A 943 -29.81 3.26 -74.15
N ALA A 944 -30.18 4.52 -74.41
CA ALA A 944 -31.38 4.88 -75.17
C ALA A 944 -31.17 4.84 -76.69
N TYR A 945 -30.90 3.64 -77.21
CA TYR A 945 -30.72 3.41 -78.65
C TYR A 945 -32.03 3.57 -79.43
N ARG A 946 -31.97 4.25 -80.57
CA ARG A 946 -33.10 4.45 -81.50
C ARG A 946 -32.63 4.55 -82.93
N ILE A 947 -33.49 4.14 -83.86
CA ILE A 947 -33.32 4.42 -85.28
C ILE A 947 -33.65 5.90 -85.51
N THR A 948 -32.66 6.66 -85.96
CA THR A 948 -32.77 8.09 -86.28
C THR A 948 -33.25 8.34 -87.71
N GLU A 949 -32.99 7.42 -88.64
CA GLU A 949 -33.43 7.50 -90.04
C GLU A 949 -33.77 6.12 -90.61
N GLY A 950 -34.72 6.05 -91.56
CA GLY A 950 -35.10 4.82 -92.25
C GLY A 950 -36.28 4.06 -91.63
N SER A 951 -36.65 4.32 -90.37
CA SER A 951 -37.89 3.74 -89.82
C SER A 951 -39.13 4.28 -90.53
N GLY A 952 -40.11 3.41 -90.82
CA GLY A 952 -41.33 3.68 -91.58
C GLY A 952 -41.14 3.80 -93.09
N CYS A 953 -39.93 3.55 -93.62
CA CYS A 953 -39.69 3.66 -95.05
C CYS A 953 -40.30 2.49 -95.84
N SER A 954 -40.43 2.65 -97.16
CA SER A 954 -40.93 1.60 -98.05
C SER A 954 -39.92 1.25 -99.12
N TRP A 955 -39.89 -0.03 -99.48
CA TRP A 955 -39.01 -0.60 -100.48
C TRP A 955 -39.83 -1.41 -101.50
N MET A 956 -39.56 -1.21 -102.79
CA MET A 956 -40.32 -1.87 -103.86
C MET A 956 -39.69 -3.21 -104.23
N HIS A 957 -40.50 -4.28 -104.20
CA HIS A 957 -40.08 -5.63 -104.55
C HIS A 957 -39.55 -5.68 -105.99
N GLY A 958 -38.34 -6.20 -106.18
CA GLY A 958 -37.61 -6.20 -107.46
C GLY A 958 -36.63 -5.03 -107.68
N SER A 959 -36.57 -4.04 -106.78
CA SER A 959 -35.61 -2.93 -106.84
C SER A 959 -34.15 -3.40 -106.71
N ASP A 960 -33.22 -2.72 -107.39
CA ASP A 960 -31.77 -2.97 -107.30
C ASP A 960 -31.07 -2.18 -106.18
N LYS A 961 -31.76 -1.22 -105.56
CA LYS A 961 -31.23 -0.39 -104.46
C LYS A 961 -31.49 -1.03 -103.10
N GLY A 962 -30.53 -0.98 -102.18
CA GLY A 962 -30.72 -1.41 -100.78
C GLY A 962 -31.59 -0.45 -99.97
N LEU A 963 -31.85 -0.81 -98.70
CA LEU A 963 -32.63 0.00 -97.77
C LEU A 963 -31.78 0.38 -96.56
N THR A 964 -31.68 1.68 -96.26
CA THR A 964 -30.76 2.22 -95.26
C THR A 964 -31.49 2.70 -94.01
N PHE A 965 -30.94 2.34 -92.85
CA PHE A 965 -31.34 2.76 -91.52
C PHE A 965 -30.15 3.37 -90.81
N ALA A 966 -30.34 4.49 -90.10
CA ALA A 966 -29.33 5.05 -89.21
C ALA A 966 -29.81 4.90 -87.77
N ALA A 967 -28.96 4.44 -86.87
CA ALA A 967 -29.21 4.41 -85.43
C ALA A 967 -28.19 5.26 -84.67
N ASN A 968 -28.63 5.92 -83.60
CA ASN A 968 -27.79 6.80 -82.77
C ASN A 968 -26.69 6.07 -81.96
N GLY A 969 -26.68 4.74 -81.95
CA GLY A 969 -25.65 3.97 -81.26
C GLY A 969 -24.31 3.95 -82.03
N PRO A 970 -23.16 3.89 -81.32
CA PRO A 970 -21.85 3.90 -81.95
C PRO A 970 -21.53 2.54 -82.58
N LEU A 971 -20.89 2.54 -83.76
CA LEU A 971 -20.59 1.31 -84.52
C LEU A 971 -19.71 0.32 -83.72
N ARG A 972 -18.88 0.78 -82.78
CA ARG A 972 -18.05 -0.10 -81.93
C ARG A 972 -18.87 -1.04 -81.04
N LYS A 973 -20.11 -0.67 -80.71
CA LYS A 973 -21.03 -1.47 -79.91
C LYS A 973 -21.96 -2.32 -80.78
N PHE A 974 -21.97 -2.13 -82.10
CA PHE A 974 -22.88 -2.82 -83.01
C PHE A 974 -22.53 -4.31 -83.11
N GLU A 975 -23.51 -5.17 -82.82
CA GLU A 975 -23.34 -6.62 -82.87
C GLU A 975 -24.03 -7.26 -84.07
N GLY A 976 -25.14 -6.70 -84.54
CA GLY A 976 -25.87 -7.28 -85.66
C GLY A 976 -27.21 -6.62 -85.99
N VAL A 977 -27.90 -7.18 -86.97
CA VAL A 977 -29.24 -6.75 -87.39
C VAL A 977 -30.20 -7.92 -87.28
N ARG A 978 -31.41 -7.67 -86.80
CA ARG A 978 -32.53 -8.61 -86.87
C ARG A 978 -33.64 -8.08 -87.75
N ILE A 979 -34.27 -8.98 -88.50
CA ILE A 979 -35.47 -8.69 -89.28
C ILE A 979 -36.58 -9.64 -88.83
N ASP A 980 -37.71 -9.06 -88.42
CA ASP A 980 -38.84 -9.77 -87.80
C ASP A 980 -38.40 -10.71 -86.66
N GLY A 981 -37.46 -10.23 -85.84
CA GLY A 981 -36.91 -10.95 -84.70
C GLY A 981 -35.89 -12.06 -85.05
N LYS A 982 -35.47 -12.20 -86.31
CA LYS A 982 -34.46 -13.19 -86.72
C LYS A 982 -33.12 -12.53 -87.06
N ASP A 983 -32.04 -13.08 -86.53
CA ASP A 983 -30.68 -12.63 -86.84
C ASP A 983 -30.40 -12.73 -88.34
N LEU A 984 -29.86 -11.63 -88.87
CA LEU A 984 -29.53 -11.49 -90.27
C LEU A 984 -28.04 -11.80 -90.48
N ASP A 985 -27.73 -12.64 -91.47
CA ASP A 985 -26.35 -12.92 -91.83
C ASP A 985 -25.62 -11.63 -92.27
N ALA A 986 -24.38 -11.43 -91.81
CA ALA A 986 -23.59 -10.25 -92.13
C ALA A 986 -23.40 -10.01 -93.64
N GLN A 987 -23.55 -11.03 -94.48
CA GLN A 987 -23.53 -10.89 -95.94
C GLN A 987 -24.76 -10.15 -96.48
N CYS A 988 -25.87 -10.10 -95.75
CA CYS A 988 -27.14 -9.52 -96.18
C CYS A 988 -27.26 -8.01 -95.93
N TYR A 989 -26.32 -7.39 -95.23
CA TYR A 989 -26.30 -5.94 -94.99
C TYR A 989 -24.88 -5.36 -95.02
N GLU A 990 -24.77 -4.03 -94.98
CA GLU A 990 -23.52 -3.31 -94.72
C GLU A 990 -23.72 -2.38 -93.53
N ALA A 991 -22.76 -2.30 -92.61
CA ALA A 991 -22.75 -1.35 -91.50
C ALA A 991 -21.54 -0.42 -91.59
N LYS A 992 -21.74 0.90 -91.45
CA LYS A 992 -20.67 1.92 -91.57
C LYS A 992 -20.76 2.97 -90.46
N SER A 993 -19.63 3.64 -90.21
CA SER A 993 -19.47 4.65 -89.15
C SER A 993 -20.05 6.00 -89.58
N GLY A 994 -20.72 6.70 -88.64
CA GLY A 994 -21.41 7.98 -88.85
C GLY A 994 -22.78 8.05 -88.16
N SER A 995 -22.89 7.61 -86.89
CA SER A 995 -24.04 6.85 -86.35
C SER A 995 -24.07 5.44 -86.99
N THR A 996 -24.62 4.42 -86.33
CA THR A 996 -24.63 3.06 -86.92
C THR A 996 -25.57 3.03 -88.10
N ILE A 997 -25.02 3.16 -89.31
CA ILE A 997 -25.78 3.16 -90.55
C ILE A 997 -25.76 1.75 -91.12
N VAL A 998 -26.92 1.09 -91.09
CA VAL A 998 -27.16 -0.25 -91.62
C VAL A 998 -27.88 -0.16 -92.96
N THR A 999 -27.31 -0.73 -94.01
CA THR A 999 -27.97 -0.87 -95.32
C THR A 999 -28.26 -2.32 -95.62
N LEU A 1000 -29.54 -2.71 -95.64
CA LEU A 1000 -29.99 -4.02 -96.09
C LEU A 1000 -29.77 -4.13 -97.60
N LYS A 1001 -29.11 -5.21 -98.06
CA LYS A 1001 -28.85 -5.42 -99.49
C LYS A 1001 -30.12 -5.81 -100.22
N ALA A 1002 -30.28 -5.32 -101.45
CA ALA A 1002 -31.42 -5.63 -102.31
C ALA A 1002 -31.62 -7.15 -102.52
N SER A 1003 -30.53 -7.93 -102.55
CA SER A 1003 -30.59 -9.41 -102.66
C SER A 1003 -31.32 -10.07 -101.50
N TYR A 1004 -31.19 -9.53 -100.29
CA TYR A 1004 -31.91 -10.02 -99.11
C TYR A 1004 -33.35 -9.49 -99.07
N LEU A 1005 -33.56 -8.21 -99.37
CA LEU A 1005 -34.89 -7.59 -99.36
C LEU A 1005 -35.87 -8.29 -100.33
N ASN A 1006 -35.39 -8.80 -101.47
CA ASN A 1006 -36.19 -9.61 -102.41
C ASN A 1006 -36.63 -10.98 -101.86
N THR A 1007 -36.08 -11.43 -100.72
CA THR A 1007 -36.49 -12.68 -100.08
C THR A 1007 -37.64 -12.49 -99.08
N LEU A 1008 -37.94 -11.24 -98.71
CA LEU A 1008 -39.00 -10.90 -97.78
C LEU A 1008 -40.36 -10.89 -98.48
N SER A 1009 -41.40 -11.23 -97.73
CA SER A 1009 -42.78 -11.13 -98.21
C SER A 1009 -43.18 -9.67 -98.46
N VAL A 1010 -44.16 -9.42 -99.32
CA VAL A 1010 -44.80 -8.09 -99.41
C VAL A 1010 -45.57 -7.84 -98.11
N GLY A 1011 -45.30 -6.72 -97.43
CA GLY A 1011 -45.90 -6.38 -96.13
C GLY A 1011 -44.99 -5.49 -95.26
N GLU A 1012 -45.44 -5.24 -94.03
CA GLU A 1012 -44.64 -4.57 -92.99
C GLU A 1012 -43.64 -5.55 -92.36
N HIS A 1013 -42.44 -5.06 -92.10
CA HIS A 1013 -41.32 -5.78 -91.50
C HIS A 1013 -40.68 -4.93 -90.42
N ARG A 1014 -40.21 -5.57 -89.35
CA ARG A 1014 -39.48 -4.91 -88.26
C ARG A 1014 -37.99 -5.12 -88.43
N ILE A 1015 -37.21 -4.07 -88.18
CA ILE A 1015 -35.75 -4.13 -88.07
C ILE A 1015 -35.32 -3.79 -86.65
N ASP A 1016 -34.39 -4.58 -86.10
CA ASP A 1016 -33.68 -4.26 -84.87
C ASP A 1016 -32.19 -4.18 -85.16
N ILE A 1017 -31.58 -3.04 -84.84
CA ILE A 1017 -30.12 -2.83 -84.87
C ILE A 1017 -29.63 -3.11 -83.45
N VAL A 1018 -28.88 -4.20 -83.29
CA VAL A 1018 -28.46 -4.73 -81.98
C VAL A 1018 -27.09 -4.18 -81.59
N PHE A 1019 -26.98 -3.72 -80.35
CA PHE A 1019 -25.76 -3.27 -79.71
C PHE A 1019 -25.44 -4.15 -78.47
N ALA A 1020 -24.19 -4.16 -78.03
CA ALA A 1020 -23.73 -4.98 -76.89
C ALA A 1020 -24.50 -4.75 -75.57
N ASP A 1021 -25.10 -3.57 -75.40
CA ASP A 1021 -25.81 -3.14 -74.19
C ASP A 1021 -27.24 -2.64 -74.48
N GLY A 1022 -27.80 -2.93 -75.66
CA GLY A 1022 -29.19 -2.59 -76.00
C GLY A 1022 -29.51 -2.72 -77.50
N GLU A 1023 -30.66 -2.24 -77.93
CA GLU A 1023 -31.05 -2.30 -79.34
C GLU A 1023 -31.85 -1.08 -79.78
N ALA A 1024 -31.76 -0.75 -81.07
CA ALA A 1024 -32.58 0.26 -81.73
C ALA A 1024 -33.56 -0.42 -82.71
N SER A 1025 -34.86 -0.28 -82.48
CA SER A 1025 -35.90 -0.87 -83.32
C SER A 1025 -36.57 0.14 -84.26
N GLY A 1026 -37.05 -0.34 -85.40
CA GLY A 1026 -37.91 0.39 -86.33
C GLY A 1026 -38.60 -0.53 -87.31
N GLU A 1027 -39.35 0.04 -88.25
CA GLU A 1027 -40.18 -0.71 -89.18
C GLU A 1027 -39.94 -0.28 -90.63
N PHE A 1028 -40.26 -1.12 -91.61
CA PHE A 1028 -40.28 -0.77 -93.02
C PHE A 1028 -41.26 -1.65 -93.79
N THR A 1029 -41.69 -1.22 -94.98
CA THR A 1029 -42.68 -1.95 -95.79
C THR A 1029 -42.10 -2.40 -97.13
N VAL A 1030 -42.20 -3.69 -97.45
CA VAL A 1030 -41.93 -4.23 -98.79
C VAL A 1030 -43.21 -4.17 -99.62
N GLN A 1031 -43.21 -3.45 -100.75
CA GLN A 1031 -44.38 -3.23 -101.62
C GLN A 1031 -44.32 -4.08 -102.90
N ALA A 1032 -45.48 -4.53 -103.41
CA ALA A 1032 -45.57 -5.35 -104.63
C ALA A 1032 -45.21 -4.57 -105.92
N GLU A 1033 -44.68 -5.30 -106.92
CA GLU A 1033 -44.34 -4.78 -108.25
C GLU A 1033 -45.61 -4.39 -109.04
N THR A 1034 -45.61 -3.24 -109.74
CA THR A 1034 -46.78 -2.76 -110.49
C THR A 1034 -46.75 -3.17 -111.97
N THR A 1035 -47.67 -4.04 -112.39
CA THR A 1035 -48.05 -4.20 -113.81
C THR A 1035 -49.14 -3.20 -114.21
N LYS A 1036 -48.95 -2.42 -115.28
CA LYS A 1036 -50.01 -1.57 -115.89
C LYS A 1036 -51.08 -2.40 -116.60
N PRO A 1037 -52.38 -2.00 -116.53
CA PRO A 1037 -53.28 -2.17 -117.67
C PRO A 1037 -54.07 -0.89 -118.05
N ASP A 1038 -54.30 -0.72 -119.36
CA ASP A 1038 -55.15 0.31 -119.99
C ASP A 1038 -56.66 0.04 -119.75
N VAL A 1039 -57.35 1.12 -119.30
CA VAL A 1039 -58.70 1.71 -119.57
C VAL A 1039 -59.66 0.95 -120.54
N PRO A 1040 -61.01 1.22 -120.64
CA PRO A 1040 -61.96 2.08 -119.87
C PRO A 1040 -63.40 1.49 -119.65
N VAL A 1041 -64.31 2.32 -119.10
CA VAL A 1041 -65.73 2.56 -119.52
C VAL A 1041 -66.83 2.33 -118.44
N THR A 1042 -67.27 3.47 -117.88
CA THR A 1042 -68.65 4.00 -117.63
C THR A 1042 -69.71 3.29 -116.79
N GLY A 1043 -70.48 4.14 -116.07
CA GLY A 1043 -71.87 3.90 -115.65
C GLY A 1043 -72.10 4.38 -114.22
N GLU A 1044 -72.26 5.67 -113.99
CA GLU A 1044 -73.55 6.36 -113.84
C GLU A 1044 -74.11 6.38 -112.40
N SER A 1045 -74.31 7.61 -111.91
CA SER A 1045 -75.40 8.09 -111.03
C SER A 1045 -75.61 7.45 -109.65
N SER A 1046 -75.44 8.25 -108.58
CA SER A 1046 -76.56 8.89 -107.85
C SER A 1046 -76.19 9.32 -106.41
N VAL A 1047 -76.25 10.65 -106.17
CA VAL A 1047 -76.99 11.30 -105.06
C VAL A 1047 -76.45 11.18 -103.61
N ILE A 1048 -76.21 12.38 -103.00
CA ILE A 1048 -76.18 12.72 -101.54
C ILE A 1048 -74.88 12.34 -100.77
N PHE A 1049 -74.14 13.18 -100.02
CA PHE A 1049 -74.39 14.41 -99.23
C PHE A 1049 -73.04 15.12 -98.87
N TRP A 1050 -73.00 16.46 -99.03
CA TRP A 1050 -72.28 17.57 -98.30
C TRP A 1050 -70.74 17.60 -98.21
N ILE A 1051 -70.01 18.68 -98.56
CA ILE A 1051 -70.00 20.13 -98.24
C ILE A 1051 -69.03 20.53 -97.10
N ALA A 1052 -67.93 21.15 -97.54
CA ALA A 1052 -67.31 22.42 -97.09
C ALA A 1052 -66.43 22.59 -95.83
N VAL A 1053 -65.61 23.64 -95.98
CA VAL A 1053 -65.00 24.58 -95.00
C VAL A 1053 -63.58 24.18 -94.54
N ILE A 1054 -62.47 24.86 -94.86
CA ILE A 1054 -62.03 26.28 -94.72
C ILE A 1054 -61.71 26.72 -93.26
N PHE A 1055 -60.58 27.42 -93.09
CA PHE A 1055 -60.25 28.50 -92.11
C PHE A 1055 -59.72 28.20 -90.68
N VAL A 1056 -58.63 28.94 -90.37
CA VAL A 1056 -58.46 29.92 -89.25
C VAL A 1056 -57.91 29.45 -87.88
N SER A 1057 -56.67 29.90 -87.64
CA SER A 1057 -56.14 30.71 -86.51
C SER A 1057 -56.30 30.33 -85.03
N ALA A 1058 -55.25 30.74 -84.29
CA ALA A 1058 -55.25 31.38 -82.96
C ALA A 1058 -55.68 30.58 -81.72
N GLY A 1059 -55.01 30.85 -80.60
CA GLY A 1059 -55.49 30.43 -79.28
C GLY A 1059 -54.45 30.44 -78.18
N ALA A 1060 -54.00 31.63 -77.79
CA ALA A 1060 -53.30 31.90 -76.54
C ALA A 1060 -54.14 31.46 -75.32
N GLY A 1061 -53.50 31.33 -74.14
CA GLY A 1061 -54.24 31.08 -72.91
C GLY A 1061 -53.40 31.19 -71.64
N VAL A 1062 -52.87 32.38 -71.41
CA VAL A 1062 -52.08 32.85 -70.26
C VAL A 1062 -52.87 32.77 -68.94
N VAL A 1063 -52.12 32.93 -67.83
CA VAL A 1063 -52.38 33.77 -66.64
C VAL A 1063 -52.41 32.92 -65.35
N LEU A 1064 -51.42 33.08 -64.45
CA LEU A 1064 -51.26 34.15 -63.42
C LEU A 1064 -52.43 34.11 -62.40
N SER A 1065 -52.34 34.50 -61.14
CA SER A 1065 -51.37 35.27 -60.37
C SER A 1065 -51.75 35.22 -58.89
N ALA A 1066 -50.73 35.35 -58.03
CA ALA A 1066 -50.65 36.17 -56.82
C ALA A 1066 -51.65 35.95 -55.65
N TYR A 1067 -51.17 36.03 -54.39
CA TYR A 1067 -51.06 37.30 -53.64
C TYR A 1067 -50.38 37.17 -52.25
N ARG A 1068 -49.48 38.12 -52.01
CA ARG A 1068 -48.99 38.83 -50.80
C ARG A 1068 -49.02 38.28 -49.34
N LYS A 1069 -47.90 38.69 -48.70
CA LYS A 1069 -47.67 39.32 -47.35
C LYS A 1069 -47.83 38.40 -46.12
N LYS A 1070 -47.03 38.54 -45.05
CA LYS A 1070 -46.34 39.73 -44.49
C LYS A 1070 -45.15 39.28 -43.59
N LYS A 1071 -44.20 40.22 -43.44
CA LYS A 1071 -43.01 40.24 -42.54
C LYS A 1071 -43.18 39.71 -41.11
N GLY A 1072 -42.06 39.29 -40.53
CA GLY A 1072 -41.72 39.43 -39.11
C GLY A 1072 -40.32 38.89 -38.76
N ILE A 1073 -39.40 39.80 -38.43
CA ILE A 1073 -38.15 39.59 -37.66
C ILE A 1073 -38.60 39.44 -36.17
N THR A 1074 -38.04 38.65 -35.25
CA THR A 1074 -36.68 38.58 -34.65
C THR A 1074 -36.74 37.43 -33.62
N LYS A 1075 -35.69 36.63 -33.44
CA LYS A 1075 -34.69 36.70 -32.36
C LYS A 1075 -33.73 35.53 -32.47
#